data_AF-A0A524EAU5-F1
#
_entry.id   AF-A0A524EAU5-F1
#
_cell.length_a   1.000
_cell.length_b   1.000
_cell.length_c   1.000
_cell.angle_alpha   90.00
_cell.angle_beta   90.00
_cell.angle_gamma   90.00
#
_symmetry.space_group_name_H-M   'P 1'
#
loop_
_entity.id
_entity.type
_entity.pdbx_description
1 polymer ?
#
loop_
_entity_poly.entity_id
_entity_poly.type
_entity_poly.pdbx_seq_one_letter_code
_entity_poly.pdbx_strand_id
1 'polypeptide(L)'
;MTFKMRQLGIAKYGPLEDTKIDIDPTFQCIFGPNESGKTLIIDAVLKMLLPKEYQRYFGQEIQRVDGQAHGWILVDIDGDEYELSDSKDIDESIQLDLQSLRDLLVVRNSDLHMFDQASCLDRATDLMMGLRTGEIEIIQEELRNRGQLTEKRMDISAEGGPGSAKNQLDAAKNLLQSIGEYLKGIEEDEVVRRESRIIDLSAQYAELRNEQEELDEARKLGELQKLKGALSKGRAASKKIGVYPAGFKEEAGKAFTRYQEIQVGYDRLRNKKQAIGRWLLAVTVSMSILGLASILLNAGLFGLLQSLVSAALFVFLLVYWWRVSRQVEAIEATRTSLVNVARRLNSSVTDADSAADFIDAELRKIGELEEERERSIGAIESLLSMGSIEQEQAFVRAEGAIKEQESTITKDVHREYDETEYSMVKKNLIEIEQELEQVKKENENHKEKLREFDRHLQGLRFGEYLGRPREYNPVSVDSLLRVKEELHEFITAIEDEAASCRKAIDIFETLAREEQKKVARLLSENTRASEIFSDITAGRYVRITYDPTETEKLKVVKEDGTELNVLGLSRGTKDQMYLAIRLALAESILQGESGFFIFDDPFLASDLDRRSMQIEALQRMVKNGWQIVYFTANKNVAEELKSKTGHDYLTLPALP
;
A
#
# COMPACT_ATOMS: atom_id res chain seq x y z
N MET A 1 23.24 21.13 62.85
CA MET A 1 23.07 19.68 62.77
C MET A 1 24.40 19.00 63.04
N THR A 2 24.38 17.92 63.80
CA THR A 2 25.49 16.98 63.96
C THR A 2 24.96 15.61 63.60
N PHE A 3 25.57 14.95 62.60
CA PHE A 3 25.11 13.67 62.07
C PHE A 3 26.19 12.61 62.25
N LYS A 4 25.98 11.68 63.18
CA LYS A 4 27.00 10.69 63.58
C LYS A 4 26.44 9.28 63.59
N MET A 5 27.17 8.33 63.02
CA MET A 5 26.86 6.91 63.07
C MET A 5 27.29 6.32 64.42
N ARG A 6 26.35 5.77 65.18
CA ARG A 6 26.64 5.13 66.48
C ARG A 6 26.86 3.64 66.32
N GLN A 7 26.09 3.00 65.46
CA GLN A 7 26.09 1.56 65.34
C GLN A 7 25.60 1.13 63.96
N LEU A 8 26.16 0.03 63.47
CA LEU A 8 25.82 -0.58 62.19
C LEU A 8 25.44 -2.04 62.42
N GLY A 9 24.25 -2.43 61.97
CA GLY A 9 23.81 -3.83 61.89
C GLY A 9 23.54 -4.22 60.45
N ILE A 10 24.26 -5.21 59.94
CA ILE A 10 24.01 -5.84 58.64
C ILE A 10 23.45 -7.24 58.91
N ALA A 11 22.13 -7.39 58.75
CA ALA A 11 21.47 -8.68 58.86
C ALA A 11 21.87 -9.59 57.69
N LYS A 12 21.86 -9.04 56.46
CA LYS A 12 22.28 -9.77 55.27
C LYS A 12 22.72 -8.86 54.12
N TYR A 13 23.92 -9.09 53.59
CA TYR A 13 24.39 -8.50 52.33
C TYR A 13 25.55 -9.31 51.71
N GLY A 14 25.26 -10.08 50.65
CA GLY A 14 26.25 -10.98 50.05
C GLY A 14 26.77 -12.01 51.06
N PRO A 15 28.09 -12.12 51.29
CA PRO A 15 28.68 -12.99 52.32
C PRO A 15 28.59 -12.41 53.75
N LEU A 16 28.14 -11.17 53.92
CA LEU A 16 27.92 -10.58 55.25
C LEU A 16 26.58 -11.05 55.81
N GLU A 17 26.61 -11.74 56.94
CA GLU A 17 25.42 -12.14 57.70
C GLU A 17 25.62 -11.81 59.18
N ASP A 18 24.56 -11.34 59.85
CA ASP A 18 24.51 -11.02 61.29
C ASP A 18 25.72 -10.20 61.82
N THR A 19 26.19 -9.25 61.02
CA THR A 19 27.35 -8.41 61.35
C THR A 19 26.91 -7.18 62.12
N LYS A 20 27.49 -6.97 63.31
CA LYS A 20 27.20 -5.80 64.15
C LYS A 20 28.50 -5.08 64.52
N ILE A 21 28.54 -3.75 64.32
CA ILE A 21 29.72 -2.91 64.54
C ILE A 21 29.30 -1.68 65.35
N ASP A 22 29.89 -1.52 66.53
CA ASP A 22 29.81 -0.30 67.32
C ASP A 22 30.81 0.71 66.78
N ILE A 23 30.38 1.96 66.58
CA ILE A 23 31.21 2.98 65.93
C ILE A 23 31.47 4.11 66.92
N ASP A 24 32.75 4.38 67.15
CA ASP A 24 33.19 5.53 67.94
C ASP A 24 32.64 6.84 67.34
N PRO A 25 32.01 7.73 68.15
CA PRO A 25 31.37 8.96 67.68
C PRO A 25 32.33 10.06 67.20
N THR A 26 33.63 9.79 67.24
CA THR A 26 34.68 10.71 66.80
C THR A 26 35.59 10.04 65.77
N PHE A 27 36.26 8.94 66.12
CA PHE A 27 37.18 8.26 65.20
C PHE A 27 37.15 6.75 65.41
N GLN A 28 36.69 6.01 64.40
CA GLN A 28 36.68 4.55 64.40
C GLN A 28 37.59 4.01 63.29
N CYS A 29 38.66 3.30 63.66
CA CYS A 29 39.44 2.52 62.69
C CYS A 29 38.91 1.09 62.62
N ILE A 30 38.72 0.55 61.41
CA ILE A 30 38.28 -0.81 61.13
C ILE A 30 39.35 -1.48 60.28
N PHE A 31 40.16 -2.32 60.91
CA PHE A 31 41.18 -3.12 60.28
C PHE A 31 40.60 -4.46 59.84
N GLY A 32 40.97 -4.94 58.66
CA GLY A 32 40.71 -6.32 58.27
C GLY A 32 41.62 -6.74 57.12
N PRO A 33 42.09 -7.99 57.06
CA PRO A 33 42.92 -8.46 55.93
C PRO A 33 42.20 -8.32 54.59
N ASN A 34 42.90 -8.53 53.48
CA ASN A 34 42.22 -8.63 52.18
C ASN A 34 41.09 -9.67 52.26
N GLU A 35 39.97 -9.40 51.58
CA GLU A 35 38.78 -10.27 51.56
C GLU A 35 37.98 -10.37 52.89
N SER A 36 38.28 -9.55 53.90
CA SER A 36 37.48 -9.42 55.14
C SER A 36 36.13 -8.70 55.00
N GLY A 37 35.73 -8.34 53.77
CA GLY A 37 34.43 -7.69 53.54
C GLY A 37 34.37 -6.17 53.78
N LYS A 38 35.50 -5.48 54.03
CA LYS A 38 35.54 -4.01 54.23
C LYS A 38 34.71 -3.23 53.21
N THR A 39 34.98 -3.42 51.92
CA THR A 39 34.26 -2.72 50.85
C THR A 39 32.79 -3.13 50.77
N LEU A 40 32.44 -4.37 51.13
CA LEU A 40 31.05 -4.82 51.20
C LEU A 40 30.27 -4.17 52.35
N ILE A 41 30.94 -3.91 53.49
CA ILE A 41 30.36 -3.18 54.61
C ILE A 41 30.09 -1.73 54.20
N ILE A 42 31.05 -1.07 53.54
CA ILE A 42 30.86 0.30 53.03
C ILE A 42 29.70 0.35 52.03
N ASP A 43 29.63 -0.62 51.12
CA ASP A 43 28.54 -0.75 50.16
C ASP A 43 27.17 -0.95 50.84
N ALA A 44 27.09 -1.86 51.83
CA ALA A 44 25.88 -2.07 52.63
C ALA A 44 25.42 -0.80 53.34
N VAL A 45 26.36 -0.07 53.98
CA VAL A 45 26.09 1.20 54.65
C VAL A 45 25.49 2.21 53.67
N LEU A 46 26.09 2.37 52.48
CA LEU A 46 25.59 3.31 51.48
C LEU A 46 24.21 2.92 50.95
N LYS A 47 23.96 1.63 50.74
CA LYS A 47 22.64 1.13 50.31
C LYS A 47 21.55 1.33 51.36
N MET A 48 21.89 1.27 52.65
CA MET A 48 20.95 1.52 53.74
C MET A 48 20.69 3.02 53.98
N LEU A 49 21.69 3.88 53.75
CA LEU A 49 21.56 5.34 53.87
C LEU A 49 20.85 6.01 52.70
N LEU A 50 20.81 5.38 51.52
CA LEU A 50 20.29 5.98 50.29
C LEU A 50 18.98 5.32 49.83
N PRO A 51 17.93 6.09 49.45
CA PRO A 51 16.67 5.51 49.03
C PRO A 51 16.82 4.63 47.77
N LYS A 52 15.98 3.60 47.64
CA LYS A 52 16.05 2.59 46.56
C LYS A 52 16.06 3.19 45.15
N GLU A 53 15.30 4.27 44.96
CA GLU A 53 15.20 4.98 43.68
C GLU A 53 16.51 5.63 43.24
N TYR A 54 17.42 5.89 44.18
CA TYR A 54 18.73 6.45 43.90
C TYR A 54 19.78 5.37 43.63
N GLN A 55 19.51 4.12 43.99
CA GLN A 55 20.46 3.03 43.83
C GLN A 55 20.69 2.60 42.38
N ARG A 56 19.76 2.95 41.49
CA ARG A 56 19.91 2.75 40.02
C ARG A 56 20.96 3.68 39.39
N TYR A 57 21.35 4.76 40.08
CA TYR A 57 22.41 5.68 39.64
C TYR A 57 23.79 5.28 40.19
N PHE A 58 23.89 4.13 40.85
CA PHE A 58 25.18 3.56 41.22
C PHE A 58 25.84 2.93 39.99
N GLY A 59 27.10 3.29 39.71
CA GLY A 59 27.93 2.55 38.75
C GLY A 59 28.25 1.13 39.26
N GLN A 60 28.87 0.30 38.40
CA GLN A 60 29.26 -1.09 38.73
C GLN A 60 30.17 -1.21 39.97
N GLU A 61 30.74 -0.11 40.46
CA GLU A 61 31.63 -0.08 41.62
C GLU A 61 30.93 -0.29 42.98
N ILE A 62 29.61 -0.03 43.06
CA ILE A 62 28.76 -0.23 44.26
C ILE A 62 27.73 -1.37 44.03
N GLN A 63 27.57 -1.86 42.80
CA GLN A 63 26.79 -3.07 42.51
C GLN A 63 27.67 -4.32 42.51
N ARG A 64 28.41 -4.55 43.61
CA ARG A 64 29.23 -5.76 43.76
C ARG A 64 28.40 -7.00 44.09
N VAL A 65 27.24 -6.78 44.72
CA VAL A 65 26.25 -7.81 45.04
C VAL A 65 24.89 -7.37 44.53
N ASP A 66 24.25 -8.24 43.77
CA ASP A 66 22.87 -8.07 43.32
C ASP A 66 21.92 -8.15 44.53
N GLY A 67 21.13 -7.10 44.75
CA GLY A 67 20.15 -7.02 45.84
C GLY A 67 20.38 -5.88 46.84
N GLN A 68 19.48 -5.82 47.83
CA GLN A 68 19.50 -4.83 48.91
C GLN A 68 20.36 -5.33 50.08
N ALA A 69 20.99 -4.39 50.79
CA ALA A 69 21.52 -4.67 52.11
C ALA A 69 20.38 -4.59 53.11
N HIS A 70 20.16 -5.67 53.86
CA HIS A 70 19.17 -5.71 54.93
C HIS A 70 19.86 -5.48 56.26
N GLY A 71 19.35 -4.54 57.05
CA GLY A 71 19.98 -4.12 58.29
C GLY A 71 19.45 -2.81 58.83
N TRP A 72 20.21 -2.22 59.73
CA TRP A 72 19.91 -0.96 60.37
C TRP A 72 21.18 -0.17 60.65
N ILE A 73 21.06 1.16 60.65
CA ILE A 73 22.11 2.08 61.04
C ILE A 73 21.53 2.97 62.13
N LEU A 74 22.11 2.92 63.33
CA LEU A 74 21.78 3.86 64.38
C LEU A 74 22.59 5.14 64.15
N VAL A 75 21.90 6.25 63.93
CA VAL A 75 22.49 7.57 63.76
C VAL A 75 22.04 8.51 64.88
N ASP A 76 22.94 9.36 65.34
CA ASP A 76 22.69 10.45 66.26
C ASP A 76 22.62 11.74 65.44
N ILE A 77 21.47 12.41 65.52
CA ILE A 77 21.20 13.69 64.88
C ILE A 77 20.90 14.72 65.97
N ASP A 78 21.82 15.67 66.18
CA ASP A 78 21.67 16.73 67.18
C ASP A 78 21.39 16.24 68.62
N GLY A 79 21.86 15.03 68.96
CA GLY A 79 21.70 14.41 70.26
C GLY A 79 20.53 13.44 70.37
N ASP A 80 19.68 13.35 69.34
CA ASP A 80 18.58 12.39 69.24
C ASP A 80 18.99 11.17 68.40
N GLU A 81 18.68 9.97 68.88
CA GLU A 81 19.00 8.72 68.17
C GLU A 81 17.88 8.29 67.23
N TYR A 82 18.24 7.96 66.00
CA TYR A 82 17.36 7.48 64.94
C TYR A 82 17.89 6.15 64.40
N GLU A 83 17.01 5.17 64.24
CA GLU A 83 17.34 3.91 63.57
C GLU A 83 16.91 3.97 62.11
N LEU A 84 17.88 3.96 61.20
CA LEU A 84 17.64 3.91 59.76
C LEU A 84 17.59 2.45 59.32
N SER A 85 16.41 1.94 58.97
CA SER A 85 16.21 0.57 58.48
C SER A 85 15.53 0.55 57.11
N ASP A 86 15.87 -0.45 56.29
CA ASP A 86 15.23 -0.83 55.00
C ASP A 86 14.41 0.28 54.30
N SER A 87 15.09 1.35 53.90
CA SER A 87 14.69 2.39 52.93
C SER A 87 13.30 3.04 53.05
N LYS A 88 12.54 2.86 54.14
CA LYS A 88 11.19 3.41 54.29
C LYS A 88 11.08 4.55 55.32
N ASP A 89 12.08 4.71 56.18
CA ASP A 89 11.96 5.56 57.37
C ASP A 89 12.98 6.73 57.43
N ILE A 90 13.62 7.10 56.32
CA ILE A 90 14.30 8.41 56.26
C ILE A 90 13.20 9.46 56.13
N ASP A 91 12.78 10.00 57.27
CA ASP A 91 11.75 11.03 57.40
C ASP A 91 12.05 12.21 56.47
N GLU A 92 11.02 12.80 55.85
CA GLU A 92 11.13 14.00 55.00
C GLU A 92 11.76 15.20 55.75
N SER A 93 11.84 15.11 57.08
CA SER A 93 12.50 16.05 57.98
C SER A 93 14.03 16.01 57.93
N ILE A 94 14.65 14.92 57.43
CA ILE A 94 16.09 14.83 57.18
C ILE A 94 16.36 15.45 55.80
N GLN A 95 16.27 16.78 55.72
CA GLN A 95 16.55 17.63 54.54
C GLN A 95 18.02 17.61 54.08
N LEU A 96 18.74 16.52 54.34
CA LEU A 96 20.06 16.34 53.77
C LEU A 96 19.88 15.85 52.35
N ASP A 97 20.42 16.59 51.37
CA ASP A 97 20.59 16.10 50.00
C ASP A 97 21.58 14.93 50.03
N LEU A 98 21.07 13.74 50.35
CA LEU A 98 21.83 12.52 50.55
C LEU A 98 22.59 12.09 49.28
N GLN A 99 22.16 12.58 48.11
CA GLN A 99 22.87 12.43 46.85
C GLN A 99 24.17 13.24 46.85
N SER A 100 24.13 14.50 47.29
CA SER A 100 25.33 15.32 47.52
C SER A 100 26.22 14.73 48.62
N LEU A 101 25.65 14.14 49.68
CA LEU A 101 26.43 13.53 50.76
C LEU A 101 27.22 12.28 50.31
N ARG A 102 26.71 11.46 49.38
CA ARG A 102 27.43 10.26 48.92
C ARG A 102 28.81 10.60 48.37
N ASP A 103 28.85 11.51 47.39
CA ASP A 103 30.08 11.80 46.68
C ASP A 103 31.09 12.51 47.60
N LEU A 104 30.63 13.20 48.64
CA LEU A 104 31.48 13.94 49.56
C LEU A 104 31.98 13.13 50.76
N LEU A 105 31.15 12.26 51.32
CA LEU A 105 31.43 11.60 52.60
C LEU A 105 32.26 10.32 52.46
N VAL A 106 32.34 9.71 51.27
CA VAL A 106 33.13 8.50 51.06
C VAL A 106 34.37 8.82 50.24
N VAL A 107 35.54 8.51 50.79
CA VAL A 107 36.84 8.70 50.13
C VAL A 107 37.52 7.35 49.96
N ARG A 108 37.56 6.84 48.73
CA ARG A 108 38.15 5.53 48.42
C ARG A 108 39.45 5.65 47.65
N ASN A 109 40.34 4.69 47.86
CA ASN A 109 41.57 4.56 47.07
C ASN A 109 41.31 4.34 45.56
N SER A 110 40.24 3.64 45.16
CA SER A 110 39.88 3.47 43.73
C SER A 110 39.66 4.81 43.02
N ASP A 111 39.02 5.74 43.72
CA ASP A 111 38.62 7.05 43.19
C ASP A 111 39.85 7.96 43.02
N LEU A 112 40.91 7.69 43.79
CA LEU A 112 42.22 8.34 43.72
C LEU A 112 43.07 7.87 42.52
N HIS A 113 42.74 6.76 41.85
CA HIS A 113 43.54 6.23 40.72
C HIS A 113 43.10 6.74 39.34
N MET A 114 42.06 7.58 39.26
CA MET A 114 41.53 8.06 37.97
C MET A 114 42.40 9.13 37.27
N PHE A 115 43.47 9.61 37.93
CA PHE A 115 44.24 10.79 37.49
C PHE A 115 45.43 10.52 36.56
N ASP A 116 45.59 9.32 36.04
CA ASP A 116 46.80 8.94 35.29
C ASP A 116 46.72 9.18 33.77
N GLN A 117 45.55 9.55 33.24
CA GLN A 117 45.36 9.83 31.80
C GLN A 117 44.65 11.17 31.55
N ALA A 118 45.18 11.98 30.63
CA ALA A 118 44.63 13.30 30.27
C ALA A 118 43.17 13.23 29.78
N SER A 119 42.77 12.16 29.07
CA SER A 119 41.41 11.94 28.55
C SER A 119 40.35 11.69 29.63
N CYS A 120 40.77 11.45 30.88
CA CYS A 120 39.88 11.19 32.00
C CYS A 120 39.85 12.34 33.00
N LEU A 121 40.63 13.41 32.79
CA LEU A 121 40.80 14.48 33.77
C LEU A 121 39.51 15.27 33.99
N ASP A 122 38.76 15.58 32.94
CA ASP A 122 37.45 16.25 33.07
C ASP A 122 36.46 15.40 33.87
N ARG A 123 36.32 14.11 33.53
CA ARG A 123 35.47 13.19 34.28
C ARG A 123 35.90 13.00 35.73
N ALA A 124 37.21 12.91 35.98
CA ALA A 124 37.75 12.79 37.33
C ALA A 124 37.53 14.08 38.15
N THR A 125 37.61 15.24 37.49
CA THR A 125 37.31 16.55 38.08
C THR A 125 35.83 16.67 38.43
N ASP A 126 34.95 16.23 37.53
CA ASP A 126 33.52 16.19 37.78
C ASP A 126 33.18 15.25 38.95
N LEU A 127 33.75 14.04 38.99
CA LEU A 127 33.60 13.09 40.10
C LEU A 127 34.12 13.62 41.45
N MET A 128 35.26 14.32 41.44
CA MET A 128 35.84 14.96 42.63
C MET A 128 34.93 16.04 43.22
N MET A 129 34.24 16.75 42.35
CA MET A 129 33.45 17.93 42.69
C MET A 129 31.96 17.62 42.82
N GLY A 130 31.54 16.39 42.50
CA GLY A 130 30.13 15.99 42.45
C GLY A 130 29.36 16.64 41.30
N LEU A 131 30.06 17.10 40.25
CA LEU A 131 29.45 17.75 39.10
C LEU A 131 28.80 16.72 38.18
N ARG A 132 27.62 17.05 37.66
CA ARG A 132 26.89 16.27 36.65
C ARG A 132 27.08 16.80 35.23
N THR A 133 28.14 17.57 34.99
CA THR A 133 28.38 18.23 33.70
C THR A 133 28.59 17.24 32.56
N GLY A 134 29.31 16.15 32.78
CA GLY A 134 29.43 15.07 31.78
C GLY A 134 28.09 14.38 31.45
N GLU A 135 27.19 14.20 32.41
CA GLU A 135 25.83 13.65 32.15
C GLU A 135 25.01 14.62 31.29
N ILE A 136 25.12 15.92 31.60
CA ILE A 136 24.45 16.98 30.84
C ILE A 136 24.97 17.04 29.40
N GLU A 137 26.27 16.92 29.18
CA GLU A 137 26.87 16.90 27.85
C GLU A 137 26.33 15.75 26.99
N ILE A 138 26.20 14.53 27.56
CA ILE A 138 25.62 13.37 26.87
C ILE A 138 24.17 13.66 26.48
N ILE A 139 23.36 14.19 27.40
CA ILE A 139 21.95 14.54 27.12
C ILE A 139 21.88 15.60 26.00
N GLN A 140 22.75 16.61 26.04
CA GLN A 140 22.80 17.64 25.00
C GLN A 140 23.20 17.08 23.63
N GLU A 141 24.10 16.10 23.58
CA GLU A 141 24.47 15.40 22.34
C GLU A 141 23.29 14.59 21.79
N GLU A 142 22.58 13.83 22.63
CA GLU A 142 21.38 13.09 22.23
C GLU A 142 20.27 14.02 21.72
N LEU A 143 20.02 15.14 22.42
CA LEU A 143 19.05 16.16 22.00
C LEU A 143 19.46 16.82 20.67
N ARG A 144 20.75 17.07 20.47
CA ARG A 144 21.28 17.62 19.21
C ARG A 144 21.05 16.66 18.05
N ASN A 145 21.36 15.38 18.25
CA ASN A 145 21.14 14.34 17.25
C ASN A 145 19.66 14.16 16.93
N ARG A 146 18.80 14.13 17.96
CA ARG A 146 17.35 14.03 17.83
C ARG A 146 16.75 15.21 17.07
N GLY A 147 17.14 16.44 17.42
CA GLY A 147 16.73 17.65 16.70
C GLY A 147 17.43 17.84 15.35
N GLN A 148 18.36 16.95 14.97
CA GLN A 148 19.22 17.06 13.80
C GLN A 148 19.88 18.44 13.68
N LEU A 149 20.49 18.92 14.76
CA LEU A 149 21.03 20.27 14.87
C LEU A 149 22.54 20.31 14.62
N THR A 150 23.01 21.41 14.03
CA THR A 150 24.45 21.70 13.88
C THR A 150 25.08 22.05 15.22
N GLU A 151 26.30 21.59 15.46
CA GLU A 151 27.00 21.79 16.74
C GLU A 151 27.20 23.25 17.15
N LYS A 152 27.52 24.14 16.19
CA LYS A 152 27.92 25.52 16.52
C LYS A 152 26.76 26.51 16.62
N ARG A 153 25.82 26.43 15.67
CA ARG A 153 24.72 27.40 15.56
C ARG A 153 23.39 26.83 16.02
N MET A 154 23.33 25.54 16.28
CA MET A 154 22.10 24.82 16.61
C MET A 154 21.03 24.99 15.52
N ASP A 155 21.43 25.29 14.28
CA ASP A 155 20.56 25.31 13.09
C ASP A 155 20.26 23.89 12.64
N ILE A 156 19.12 23.68 11.97
CA ILE A 156 18.78 22.38 11.39
C ILE A 156 19.87 21.97 10.39
N SER A 157 20.34 20.73 10.51
CA SER A 157 21.50 20.20 9.79
C SER A 157 21.19 19.92 8.33
N ALA A 158 22.16 20.28 7.47
CA ALA A 158 22.18 19.90 6.06
C ALA A 158 22.99 18.62 5.80
N GLU A 159 23.57 18.02 6.84
CA GLU A 159 24.44 16.84 6.73
C GLU A 159 23.60 15.59 6.41
N GLY A 160 24.06 14.77 5.46
CA GLY A 160 23.29 13.63 4.93
C GLY A 160 22.68 13.84 3.53
N GLY A 161 23.02 14.94 2.84
CA GLY A 161 22.61 15.17 1.45
C GLY A 161 21.09 15.39 1.31
N PRO A 162 20.43 14.94 0.22
CA PRO A 162 19.00 15.22 -0.02
C PRO A 162 18.06 14.73 1.08
N GLY A 163 18.48 13.76 1.90
CA GLY A 163 17.69 13.24 3.02
C GLY A 163 17.84 14.01 4.32
N SER A 164 18.73 15.00 4.41
CA SER A 164 18.94 15.78 5.63
C SER A 164 17.72 16.61 5.99
N ALA A 165 17.48 16.82 7.29
CA ALA A 165 16.33 17.59 7.77
C ALA A 165 16.22 18.98 7.11
N LYS A 166 17.34 19.69 6.91
CA LYS A 166 17.31 20.99 6.25
C LYS A 166 16.88 20.90 4.79
N ASN A 167 17.41 19.94 4.02
CA ASN A 167 17.05 19.80 2.61
C ASN A 167 15.59 19.33 2.44
N GLN A 168 15.11 18.46 3.33
CA GLN A 168 13.70 18.05 3.38
C GLN A 168 12.78 19.23 3.70
N LEU A 169 13.15 20.05 4.70
CA LEU A 169 12.43 21.27 5.08
C LEU A 169 12.38 22.29 3.92
N ASP A 170 13.53 22.57 3.31
CA ASP A 170 13.63 23.53 2.19
C ASP A 170 12.84 23.03 0.98
N ALA A 171 12.94 21.73 0.65
CA ALA A 171 12.15 21.13 -0.43
C ALA A 171 10.65 21.21 -0.17
N ALA A 172 10.20 20.90 1.05
CA ALA A 172 8.80 21.00 1.44
C ALA A 172 8.29 22.45 1.38
N LYS A 173 9.07 23.43 1.89
CA LYS A 173 8.70 24.86 1.83
C LYS A 173 8.61 25.38 0.39
N ASN A 174 9.59 25.04 -0.45
CA ASN A 174 9.59 25.44 -1.86
C ASN A 174 8.40 24.82 -2.61
N LEU A 175 8.10 23.55 -2.35
CA LEU A 175 6.94 22.87 -2.92
C LEU A 175 5.64 23.51 -2.45
N LEU A 176 5.52 23.78 -1.15
CA LEU A 176 4.35 24.42 -0.56
C LEU A 176 4.08 25.80 -1.15
N GLN A 177 5.15 26.59 -1.34
CA GLN A 177 5.07 27.88 -2.03
C GLN A 177 4.60 27.70 -3.47
N SER A 178 5.20 26.75 -4.21
CA SER A 178 4.87 26.50 -5.62
C SER A 178 3.42 26.06 -5.81
N ILE A 179 2.91 25.20 -4.91
CA ILE A 179 1.51 24.80 -4.86
C ILE A 179 0.61 26.00 -4.52
N GLY A 180 1.01 26.83 -3.56
CA GLY A 180 0.26 28.04 -3.19
C GLY A 180 0.17 29.08 -4.31
N GLU A 181 1.24 29.28 -5.08
CA GLU A 181 1.26 30.15 -6.25
C GLU A 181 0.40 29.57 -7.38
N TYR A 182 0.48 28.26 -7.60
CA TYR A 182 -0.35 27.57 -8.58
C TYR A 182 -1.84 27.70 -8.28
N LEU A 183 -2.25 27.42 -7.03
CA LEU A 183 -3.64 27.53 -6.59
C LEU A 183 -4.19 28.97 -6.69
N LYS A 184 -3.35 29.99 -6.51
CA LYS A 184 -3.74 31.39 -6.73
C LYS A 184 -3.85 31.76 -8.21
N GLY A 185 -3.10 31.09 -9.07
CA GLY A 185 -3.04 31.36 -10.51
C GLY A 185 -4.12 30.66 -11.33
N ILE A 186 -4.83 29.69 -10.75
CA ILE A 186 -5.96 29.02 -11.39
C ILE A 186 -7.29 29.65 -10.97
N GLU A 187 -8.26 29.68 -11.89
CA GLU A 187 -9.66 29.83 -11.50
C GLU A 187 -10.15 28.48 -10.97
N GLU A 188 -10.10 28.32 -9.64
CA GLU A 188 -10.41 27.06 -8.95
C GLU A 188 -11.76 26.48 -9.40
N ASP A 189 -12.80 27.31 -9.44
CA ASP A 189 -14.14 26.93 -9.89
C ASP A 189 -14.16 26.41 -11.33
N GLU A 190 -13.32 26.94 -12.21
CA GLU A 190 -13.26 26.51 -13.61
C GLU A 190 -12.58 25.16 -13.75
N VAL A 191 -11.44 24.97 -13.07
CA VAL A 191 -10.72 23.68 -13.07
C VAL A 191 -11.57 22.58 -12.47
N VAL A 192 -12.20 22.83 -11.31
CA VAL A 192 -13.10 21.87 -10.66
C VAL A 192 -14.28 21.52 -11.56
N ARG A 193 -14.86 22.50 -12.27
CA ARG A 193 -15.91 22.23 -13.27
C ARG A 193 -15.43 21.33 -14.38
N ARG A 194 -14.22 21.55 -14.93
CA ARG A 194 -13.65 20.70 -15.99
C ARG A 194 -13.37 19.29 -15.48
N GLU A 195 -12.84 19.14 -14.26
CA GLU A 195 -12.61 17.83 -13.63
C GLU A 195 -13.91 17.05 -13.44
N SER A 196 -14.95 17.71 -12.89
CA SER A 196 -16.28 17.11 -12.75
C SER A 196 -16.85 16.71 -14.11
N ARG A 197 -16.75 17.59 -15.12
CA ARG A 197 -17.24 17.32 -16.47
C ARG A 197 -16.55 16.12 -17.12
N ILE A 198 -15.25 15.94 -16.91
CA ILE A 198 -14.51 14.76 -17.38
C ILE A 198 -15.07 13.49 -16.74
N ILE A 199 -15.35 13.49 -15.44
CA ILE A 199 -15.91 12.34 -14.73
C ILE A 199 -17.31 12.01 -15.28
N ASP A 200 -18.17 13.02 -15.39
CA ASP A 200 -19.55 12.86 -15.88
C ASP A 200 -19.58 12.34 -17.33
N LEU A 201 -18.79 12.94 -18.23
CA LEU A 201 -18.70 12.50 -19.62
C LEU A 201 -18.10 11.10 -19.73
N SER A 202 -17.14 10.75 -18.87
CA SER A 202 -16.54 9.41 -18.86
C SER A 202 -17.54 8.34 -18.39
N ALA A 203 -18.38 8.66 -17.41
CA ALA A 203 -19.47 7.79 -16.97
C ALA A 203 -20.53 7.59 -18.07
N GLN A 204 -20.98 8.69 -18.70
CA GLN A 204 -21.93 8.63 -19.81
C GLN A 204 -21.37 7.86 -21.01
N TYR A 205 -20.10 8.07 -21.35
CA TYR A 205 -19.43 7.32 -22.42
C TYR A 205 -19.42 5.81 -22.12
N ALA A 206 -19.10 5.42 -20.88
CA ALA A 206 -19.09 4.01 -20.49
C ALA A 206 -20.49 3.38 -20.57
N GLU A 207 -21.52 4.10 -20.15
CA GLU A 207 -22.92 3.66 -20.24
C GLU A 207 -23.35 3.47 -21.70
N LEU A 208 -23.16 4.48 -22.55
CA LEU A 208 -23.48 4.40 -23.97
C LEU A 208 -22.67 3.32 -24.69
N ARG A 209 -21.43 3.09 -24.28
CA ARG A 209 -20.58 2.04 -24.86
C ARG A 209 -21.11 0.66 -24.53
N ASN A 210 -21.53 0.43 -23.28
CA ASN A 210 -22.19 -0.81 -22.91
C ASN A 210 -23.53 -0.97 -23.67
N GLU A 211 -24.30 0.11 -23.81
CA GLU A 211 -25.53 0.11 -24.59
C GLU A 211 -25.30 -0.25 -26.07
N GLN A 212 -24.24 0.31 -26.67
CA GLN A 212 -23.84 -0.01 -28.04
C GLN A 212 -23.43 -1.49 -28.17
N GLU A 213 -22.68 -2.03 -27.21
CA GLU A 213 -22.28 -3.44 -27.21
C GLU A 213 -23.50 -4.36 -27.14
N GLU A 214 -24.48 -4.06 -26.29
CA GLU A 214 -25.76 -4.80 -26.22
C GLU A 214 -26.54 -4.74 -27.54
N LEU A 215 -26.62 -3.56 -28.16
CA LEU A 215 -27.30 -3.40 -29.45
C LEU A 215 -26.55 -4.07 -30.61
N ASP A 216 -25.22 -4.08 -30.59
CA ASP A 216 -24.39 -4.80 -31.56
C ASP A 216 -24.61 -6.33 -31.45
N GLU A 217 -24.74 -6.85 -30.23
CA GLU A 217 -25.09 -8.25 -30.00
C GLU A 217 -26.54 -8.54 -30.45
N ALA A 218 -27.51 -7.67 -30.14
CA ALA A 218 -28.90 -7.77 -30.59
C ALA A 218 -29.02 -7.76 -32.13
N ARG A 219 -28.25 -6.88 -32.79
CA ARG A 219 -28.16 -6.80 -34.25
C ARG A 219 -27.71 -8.13 -34.85
N LYS A 220 -26.60 -8.68 -34.36
CA LYS A 220 -26.03 -9.96 -34.82
C LYS A 220 -27.05 -11.09 -34.63
N LEU A 221 -27.76 -11.12 -33.51
CA LEU A 221 -28.81 -12.11 -33.25
C LEU A 221 -29.98 -11.95 -34.23
N GLY A 222 -30.43 -10.73 -34.50
CA GLY A 222 -31.48 -10.44 -35.48
C GLY A 222 -31.09 -10.84 -36.91
N GLU A 223 -29.87 -10.54 -37.34
CA GLU A 223 -29.32 -10.97 -38.63
C GLU A 223 -29.23 -12.51 -38.72
N LEU A 224 -28.78 -13.18 -37.66
CA LEU A 224 -28.74 -14.64 -37.56
C LEU A 224 -30.13 -15.27 -37.66
N GLN A 225 -31.14 -14.71 -36.98
CA GLN A 225 -32.52 -15.18 -37.07
C GLN A 225 -33.08 -15.01 -38.47
N LYS A 226 -32.83 -13.87 -39.13
CA LYS A 226 -33.20 -13.64 -40.54
C LYS A 226 -32.52 -14.65 -41.47
N LEU A 227 -31.24 -14.94 -41.25
CA LEU A 227 -30.47 -15.91 -42.04
C LEU A 227 -31.01 -17.35 -41.86
N LYS A 228 -31.27 -17.78 -40.62
CA LYS A 228 -31.94 -19.05 -40.31
C LYS A 228 -33.32 -19.15 -40.95
N GLY A 229 -34.09 -18.07 -40.88
CA GLY A 229 -35.41 -17.95 -41.52
C GLY A 229 -35.33 -18.14 -43.04
N ALA A 230 -34.42 -17.42 -43.71
CA ALA A 230 -34.20 -17.54 -45.14
C ALA A 230 -33.71 -18.95 -45.55
N LEU A 231 -32.76 -19.53 -44.81
CA LEU A 231 -32.28 -20.89 -45.06
C LEU A 231 -33.41 -21.93 -44.92
N SER A 232 -34.22 -21.83 -43.86
CA SER A 232 -35.31 -22.77 -43.61
C SER A 232 -36.39 -22.72 -44.69
N LYS A 233 -36.82 -21.51 -45.11
CA LYS A 233 -37.79 -21.30 -46.19
C LYS A 233 -37.23 -21.76 -47.54
N GLY A 234 -35.99 -21.37 -47.85
CA GLY A 234 -35.30 -21.77 -49.08
C GLY A 234 -35.14 -23.29 -49.21
N ARG A 235 -34.74 -23.98 -48.14
CA ARG A 235 -34.67 -25.46 -48.11
C ARG A 235 -36.03 -26.12 -48.18
N ALA A 236 -37.04 -25.61 -47.48
CA ALA A 236 -38.39 -26.15 -47.56
C ALA A 236 -38.96 -26.04 -48.98
N ALA A 237 -38.76 -24.90 -49.65
CA ALA A 237 -39.14 -24.70 -51.04
C ALA A 237 -38.36 -25.64 -51.98
N SER A 238 -37.03 -25.74 -51.82
CA SER A 238 -36.19 -26.65 -52.61
C SER A 238 -36.63 -28.12 -52.47
N LYS A 239 -36.92 -28.57 -51.24
CA LYS A 239 -37.42 -29.92 -50.96
C LYS A 239 -38.78 -30.17 -51.61
N LYS A 240 -39.71 -29.21 -51.56
CA LYS A 240 -41.03 -29.31 -52.22
C LYS A 240 -40.91 -29.33 -53.74
N ILE A 241 -39.96 -28.60 -54.33
CA ILE A 241 -39.66 -28.65 -55.77
C ILE A 241 -39.05 -30.00 -56.16
N GLY A 242 -38.20 -30.58 -55.31
CA GLY A 242 -37.58 -31.90 -55.56
C GLY A 242 -38.55 -33.09 -55.61
N VAL A 243 -39.82 -32.90 -55.21
CA VAL A 243 -40.88 -33.92 -55.35
C VAL A 243 -41.35 -34.07 -56.80
N TYR A 244 -41.18 -33.02 -57.63
CA TYR A 244 -41.55 -33.09 -59.04
C TYR A 244 -40.47 -33.81 -59.85
N PRO A 245 -40.85 -34.61 -60.86
CA PRO A 245 -39.89 -35.26 -61.75
C PRO A 245 -38.97 -34.24 -62.45
N ALA A 246 -37.72 -34.63 -62.71
CA ALA A 246 -36.79 -33.78 -63.45
C ALA A 246 -37.35 -33.37 -64.82
N GLY A 247 -37.29 -32.08 -65.15
CA GLY A 247 -37.85 -31.54 -66.40
C GLY A 247 -39.38 -31.45 -66.45
N PHE A 248 -40.09 -31.81 -65.36
CA PHE A 248 -41.55 -31.82 -65.32
C PHE A 248 -42.17 -30.46 -65.65
N LYS A 249 -41.65 -29.35 -65.09
CA LYS A 249 -42.18 -28.00 -65.35
C LYS A 249 -42.14 -27.65 -66.84
N GLU A 250 -41.02 -27.93 -67.50
CA GLU A 250 -40.84 -27.63 -68.92
C GLU A 250 -41.70 -28.53 -69.81
N GLU A 251 -41.78 -29.82 -69.49
CA GLU A 251 -42.61 -30.80 -70.19
C GLU A 251 -44.10 -30.50 -70.02
N ALA A 252 -44.55 -30.27 -68.77
CA ALA A 252 -45.92 -29.92 -68.42
C ALA A 252 -46.33 -28.56 -68.99
N GLY A 253 -45.46 -27.55 -68.92
CA GLY A 253 -45.67 -26.25 -69.53
C GLY A 253 -45.86 -26.35 -71.03
N LYS A 254 -44.96 -27.07 -71.74
CA LYS A 254 -45.10 -27.30 -73.20
C LYS A 254 -46.38 -28.05 -73.54
N ALA A 255 -46.72 -29.10 -72.79
CA ALA A 255 -47.94 -29.87 -73.00
C ALA A 255 -49.21 -29.04 -72.75
N PHE A 256 -49.20 -28.21 -71.70
CA PHE A 256 -50.31 -27.34 -71.32
C PHE A 256 -50.53 -26.21 -72.35
N THR A 257 -49.48 -25.48 -72.75
CA THR A 257 -49.57 -24.44 -73.79
C THR A 257 -50.09 -25.02 -75.10
N ARG A 258 -49.56 -26.16 -75.53
CA ARG A 258 -50.00 -26.84 -76.76
C ARG A 258 -51.46 -27.31 -76.67
N TYR A 259 -51.91 -27.74 -75.49
CA TYR A 259 -53.32 -28.03 -75.26
C TYR A 259 -54.17 -26.77 -75.35
N GLN A 260 -53.78 -25.66 -74.71
CA GLN A 260 -54.51 -24.39 -74.78
C GLN A 260 -54.66 -23.85 -76.21
N GLU A 261 -53.58 -23.88 -77.01
CA GLU A 261 -53.60 -23.42 -78.41
C GLU A 261 -54.56 -24.23 -79.29
N ILE A 262 -54.64 -25.54 -79.05
CA ILE A 262 -55.34 -26.49 -79.92
C ILE A 262 -56.79 -26.73 -79.46
N GLN A 263 -57.09 -26.57 -78.17
CA GLN A 263 -58.43 -26.71 -77.61
C GLN A 263 -59.39 -25.64 -78.18
N VAL A 264 -58.86 -24.45 -78.52
CA VAL A 264 -59.60 -23.36 -79.17
C VAL A 264 -60.01 -23.78 -80.59
N GLY A 265 -61.15 -24.45 -80.70
CA GLY A 265 -61.70 -24.96 -81.97
C GLY A 265 -61.85 -26.48 -82.04
N TYR A 266 -61.43 -27.23 -81.02
CA TYR A 266 -61.61 -28.68 -80.95
C TYR A 266 -63.10 -29.08 -81.05
N ASP A 267 -63.99 -28.46 -80.28
CA ASP A 267 -65.43 -28.75 -80.34
C ASP A 267 -66.01 -28.47 -81.72
N ARG A 268 -65.52 -27.42 -82.39
CA ARG A 268 -65.92 -27.07 -83.76
C ARG A 268 -65.50 -28.16 -84.76
N LEU A 269 -64.27 -28.65 -84.66
CA LEU A 269 -63.74 -29.72 -85.52
C LEU A 269 -64.40 -31.07 -85.24
N ARG A 270 -64.65 -31.40 -83.96
CA ARG A 270 -65.36 -32.61 -83.54
C ARG A 270 -66.80 -32.63 -84.03
N ASN A 271 -67.52 -31.52 -83.89
CA ASN A 271 -68.88 -31.37 -84.41
C ASN A 271 -68.90 -31.44 -85.95
N LYS A 272 -67.89 -30.86 -86.61
CA LYS A 272 -67.73 -30.94 -88.07
C LYS A 272 -67.46 -32.39 -88.52
N LYS A 273 -66.61 -33.15 -87.83
CA LYS A 273 -66.37 -34.59 -88.08
C LYS A 273 -67.66 -35.40 -87.98
N GLN A 274 -68.46 -35.18 -86.92
CA GLN A 274 -69.74 -35.85 -86.73
C GLN A 274 -70.75 -35.48 -87.82
N ALA A 275 -70.85 -34.20 -88.19
CA ALA A 275 -71.74 -33.76 -89.25
C ALA A 275 -71.39 -34.38 -90.62
N ILE A 276 -70.10 -34.40 -90.99
CA ILE A 276 -69.65 -35.05 -92.23
C ILE A 276 -69.93 -36.56 -92.18
N GLY A 277 -69.71 -37.20 -91.03
CA GLY A 277 -70.05 -38.62 -90.83
C GLY A 277 -71.53 -38.91 -91.06
N ARG A 278 -72.43 -38.04 -90.59
CA ARG A 278 -73.88 -38.14 -90.85
C ARG A 278 -74.21 -37.99 -92.34
N TRP A 279 -73.57 -37.04 -93.04
CA TRP A 279 -73.73 -36.87 -94.49
C TRP A 279 -73.20 -38.07 -95.28
N LEU A 280 -72.09 -38.68 -94.87
CA LEU A 280 -71.55 -39.89 -95.47
C LEU A 280 -72.55 -41.06 -95.39
N LEU A 281 -73.24 -41.17 -94.25
CA LEU A 281 -74.27 -42.17 -94.00
C LEU A 281 -75.55 -41.90 -94.81
N ALA A 282 -75.94 -40.63 -94.96
CA ALA A 282 -77.06 -40.24 -95.81
C ALA A 282 -76.79 -40.49 -97.31
N VAL A 283 -75.56 -40.21 -97.78
CA VAL A 283 -75.17 -40.45 -99.18
C VAL A 283 -75.07 -41.94 -99.48
N THR A 284 -74.57 -42.77 -98.57
CA THR A 284 -74.56 -44.24 -98.76
C THR A 284 -75.97 -44.82 -98.86
N VAL A 285 -76.87 -44.42 -97.96
CA VAL A 285 -78.29 -44.82 -98.04
C VAL A 285 -78.91 -44.35 -99.35
N SER A 286 -78.63 -43.12 -99.78
CA SER A 286 -79.11 -42.58 -101.07
C SER A 286 -78.56 -43.36 -102.27
N MET A 287 -77.27 -43.74 -102.26
CA MET A 287 -76.66 -44.56 -103.31
C MET A 287 -77.29 -45.95 -103.38
N SER A 288 -77.62 -46.57 -102.25
CA SER A 288 -78.31 -47.87 -102.22
C SER A 288 -79.73 -47.76 -102.80
N ILE A 289 -80.49 -46.73 -102.41
CA ILE A 289 -81.85 -46.49 -102.90
C ILE A 289 -81.84 -46.17 -104.40
N LEU A 290 -80.96 -45.27 -104.85
CA LEU A 290 -80.86 -44.85 -106.25
C LEU A 290 -80.30 -45.95 -107.15
N GLY A 291 -79.38 -46.77 -106.64
CA GLY A 291 -78.88 -47.95 -107.35
C GLY A 291 -80.00 -48.97 -107.59
N LEU A 292 -80.79 -49.27 -106.55
CA LEU A 292 -81.99 -50.11 -106.67
C LEU A 292 -83.02 -49.53 -107.65
N ALA A 293 -83.30 -48.23 -107.56
CA ALA A 293 -84.26 -47.55 -108.45
C ALA A 293 -83.82 -47.56 -109.93
N SER A 294 -82.52 -47.39 -110.19
CA SER A 294 -81.98 -47.37 -111.57
C SER A 294 -82.08 -48.73 -112.26
N ILE A 295 -81.93 -49.83 -111.49
CA ILE A 295 -82.12 -51.20 -111.98
C ILE A 295 -83.60 -51.46 -112.30
N LEU A 296 -84.51 -51.01 -111.42
CA LEU A 296 -85.95 -51.24 -111.57
C LEU A 296 -86.59 -50.44 -112.71
N LEU A 297 -86.17 -49.19 -112.91
CA LEU A 297 -86.79 -48.27 -113.87
C LEU A 297 -86.15 -48.30 -115.26
N ASN A 298 -85.14 -49.15 -115.47
CA ASN A 298 -84.39 -49.27 -116.74
C ASN A 298 -83.91 -47.90 -117.28
N ALA A 299 -83.45 -47.03 -116.37
CA ALA A 299 -83.22 -45.61 -116.60
C ALA A 299 -81.99 -45.27 -117.50
N GLY A 300 -81.41 -46.27 -118.16
CA GLY A 300 -80.30 -46.10 -119.11
C GLY A 300 -79.12 -45.28 -118.56
N LEU A 301 -78.50 -44.50 -119.43
CA LEU A 301 -77.28 -43.72 -119.16
C LEU A 301 -77.43 -42.74 -117.98
N PHE A 302 -78.65 -42.25 -117.71
CA PHE A 302 -78.93 -41.25 -116.68
C PHE A 302 -78.75 -41.81 -115.25
N GLY A 303 -79.20 -43.05 -114.99
CA GLY A 303 -79.02 -43.72 -113.70
C GLY A 303 -77.56 -44.06 -113.38
N LEU A 304 -76.77 -44.39 -114.41
CA LEU A 304 -75.32 -44.60 -114.29
C LEU A 304 -74.59 -43.28 -113.96
N LEU A 305 -74.96 -42.18 -114.65
CA LEU A 305 -74.39 -40.86 -114.39
C LEU A 305 -74.67 -40.39 -112.96
N GLN A 306 -75.90 -40.58 -112.48
CA GLN A 306 -76.30 -40.20 -111.11
C GLN A 306 -75.63 -41.05 -110.03
N SER A 307 -75.41 -42.35 -110.31
CA SER A 307 -74.62 -43.23 -109.43
C SER A 307 -73.15 -42.82 -109.38
N LEU A 308 -72.57 -42.39 -110.51
CA LEU A 308 -71.21 -41.85 -110.56
C LEU A 308 -71.08 -40.52 -109.82
N VAL A 309 -72.05 -39.62 -109.92
CA VAL A 309 -72.07 -38.36 -109.15
C VAL A 309 -72.18 -38.64 -107.66
N SER A 310 -73.03 -39.59 -107.26
CA SER A 310 -73.17 -39.97 -105.85
C SER A 310 -71.92 -40.67 -105.32
N ALA A 311 -71.25 -41.48 -106.15
CA ALA A 311 -69.98 -42.12 -105.83
C ALA A 311 -68.86 -41.09 -105.68
N ALA A 312 -68.79 -40.10 -106.57
CA ALA A 312 -67.84 -39.00 -106.49
C ALA A 312 -68.08 -38.15 -105.23
N LEU A 313 -69.34 -37.85 -104.89
CA LEU A 313 -69.70 -37.14 -103.67
C LEU A 313 -69.37 -37.96 -102.41
N PHE A 314 -69.59 -39.28 -102.44
CA PHE A 314 -69.23 -40.18 -101.36
C PHE A 314 -67.71 -40.21 -101.15
N VAL A 315 -66.92 -40.38 -102.23
CA VAL A 315 -65.45 -40.35 -102.16
C VAL A 315 -64.95 -39.00 -101.67
N PHE A 316 -65.54 -37.89 -102.14
CA PHE A 316 -65.21 -36.54 -101.67
C PHE A 316 -65.48 -36.37 -100.18
N LEU A 317 -66.67 -36.75 -99.70
CA LEU A 317 -67.01 -36.68 -98.27
C LEU A 317 -66.16 -37.65 -97.44
N LEU A 318 -65.75 -38.80 -97.99
CA LEU A 318 -64.91 -39.79 -97.32
C LEU A 318 -63.48 -39.28 -97.16
N VAL A 319 -62.90 -38.69 -98.20
CA VAL A 319 -61.59 -38.03 -98.15
C VAL A 319 -61.64 -36.82 -97.20
N TYR A 320 -62.72 -36.05 -97.23
CA TYR A 320 -62.90 -34.90 -96.36
C TYR A 320 -63.08 -35.32 -94.88
N TRP A 321 -63.88 -36.35 -94.63
CA TRP A 321 -64.06 -36.95 -93.30
C TRP A 321 -62.74 -37.52 -92.78
N TRP A 322 -61.97 -38.22 -93.63
CA TRP A 322 -60.66 -38.75 -93.29
C TRP A 322 -59.67 -37.63 -92.93
N ARG A 323 -59.65 -36.54 -93.70
CA ARG A 323 -58.80 -35.37 -93.42
C ARG A 323 -59.16 -34.71 -92.09
N VAL A 324 -60.45 -34.49 -91.82
CA VAL A 324 -60.93 -33.94 -90.54
C VAL A 324 -60.69 -34.94 -89.40
N SER A 325 -60.81 -36.25 -89.66
CA SER A 325 -60.54 -37.29 -88.67
C SER A 325 -59.07 -37.29 -88.25
N ARG A 326 -58.14 -37.18 -89.20
CA ARG A 326 -56.71 -37.04 -88.89
C ARG A 326 -56.40 -35.78 -88.09
N GLN A 327 -57.09 -34.67 -88.37
CA GLN A 327 -56.95 -33.46 -87.56
C GLN A 327 -57.46 -33.68 -86.13
N VAL A 328 -58.63 -34.27 -85.94
CA VAL A 328 -59.18 -34.59 -84.61
C VAL A 328 -58.29 -35.58 -83.85
N GLU A 329 -57.75 -36.60 -84.52
CA GLU A 329 -56.84 -37.61 -83.95
C GLU A 329 -55.51 -37.00 -83.48
N ALA A 330 -54.95 -36.04 -84.23
CA ALA A 330 -53.77 -35.29 -83.79
C ALA A 330 -54.04 -34.43 -82.54
N ILE A 331 -55.26 -33.89 -82.40
CA ILE A 331 -55.67 -33.15 -81.20
C ILE A 331 -55.90 -34.09 -80.02
N GLU A 332 -56.55 -35.25 -80.24
CA GLU A 332 -56.78 -36.28 -79.22
C GLU A 332 -55.45 -36.88 -78.73
N ALA A 333 -54.45 -37.03 -79.59
CA ALA A 333 -53.09 -37.40 -79.19
C ALA A 333 -52.45 -36.35 -78.24
N THR A 334 -52.68 -35.06 -78.51
CA THR A 334 -52.21 -33.96 -77.65
C THR A 334 -52.95 -33.94 -76.31
N ARG A 335 -54.28 -34.13 -76.31
CA ARG A 335 -55.10 -34.28 -75.10
C ARG A 335 -54.64 -35.47 -74.25
N THR A 336 -54.33 -36.59 -74.88
CA THR A 336 -53.81 -37.80 -74.20
C THR A 336 -52.42 -37.56 -73.62
N SER A 337 -51.56 -36.82 -74.34
CA SER A 337 -50.23 -36.43 -73.83
C SER A 337 -50.33 -35.60 -72.55
N LEU A 338 -51.27 -34.63 -72.48
CA LEU A 338 -51.48 -33.83 -71.27
C LEU A 338 -51.95 -34.69 -70.09
N VAL A 339 -52.89 -35.61 -70.32
CA VAL A 339 -53.35 -36.58 -69.30
C VAL A 339 -52.20 -37.46 -68.81
N ASN A 340 -51.33 -37.92 -69.72
CA ASN A 340 -50.17 -38.73 -69.35
C ASN A 340 -49.17 -37.95 -68.49
N VAL A 341 -48.95 -36.67 -68.77
CA VAL A 341 -48.11 -35.80 -67.94
C VAL A 341 -48.75 -35.59 -66.57
N ALA A 342 -50.06 -35.29 -66.49
CA ALA A 342 -50.79 -35.14 -65.23
C ALA A 342 -50.78 -36.42 -64.37
N ARG A 343 -50.93 -37.59 -65.00
CA ARG A 343 -50.93 -38.90 -64.31
C ARG A 343 -49.62 -39.24 -63.62
N ARG A 344 -48.50 -38.62 -64.00
CA ARG A 344 -47.22 -38.81 -63.29
C ARG A 344 -47.28 -38.29 -61.85
N LEU A 345 -48.15 -37.31 -61.57
CA LEU A 345 -48.34 -36.77 -60.23
C LEU A 345 -49.67 -37.20 -59.61
N ASN A 346 -50.72 -37.36 -60.40
CA ASN A 346 -52.02 -37.80 -59.92
C ASN A 346 -52.68 -38.81 -60.86
N SER A 347 -52.64 -40.08 -60.47
CA SER A 347 -53.19 -41.20 -61.25
C SER A 347 -54.72 -41.14 -61.41
N SER A 348 -55.43 -40.32 -60.63
CA SER A 348 -56.89 -40.18 -60.71
C SER A 348 -57.38 -39.29 -61.87
N VAL A 349 -56.47 -38.65 -62.60
CA VAL A 349 -56.81 -37.77 -63.73
C VAL A 349 -57.19 -38.62 -64.96
N THR A 350 -58.46 -38.53 -65.37
CA THR A 350 -59.03 -39.37 -66.43
C THR A 350 -59.24 -38.65 -67.76
N ASP A 351 -59.50 -37.34 -67.73
CA ASP A 351 -59.80 -36.52 -68.90
C ASP A 351 -58.86 -35.32 -69.02
N ALA A 352 -58.77 -34.77 -70.22
CA ALA A 352 -57.81 -33.72 -70.55
C ALA A 352 -58.16 -32.35 -69.96
N ASP A 353 -59.43 -32.09 -69.64
CA ASP A 353 -59.86 -30.80 -69.11
C ASP A 353 -59.53 -30.74 -67.61
N SER A 354 -59.82 -31.82 -66.87
CA SER A 354 -59.33 -32.02 -65.49
C SER A 354 -57.79 -32.08 -65.41
N ALA A 355 -57.13 -32.64 -66.43
CA ALA A 355 -55.66 -32.65 -66.52
C ALA A 355 -55.09 -31.24 -66.71
N ALA A 356 -55.76 -30.38 -67.50
CA ALA A 356 -55.35 -29.00 -67.70
C ALA A 356 -55.47 -28.19 -66.40
N ASP A 357 -56.60 -28.29 -65.70
CA ASP A 357 -56.80 -27.60 -64.42
C ASP A 357 -55.77 -28.04 -63.37
N PHE A 358 -55.49 -29.34 -63.30
CA PHE A 358 -54.48 -29.89 -62.39
C PHE A 358 -53.05 -29.41 -62.75
N ILE A 359 -52.68 -29.45 -64.03
CA ILE A 359 -51.36 -28.99 -64.47
C ILE A 359 -51.19 -27.48 -64.29
N ASP A 360 -52.22 -26.67 -64.56
CA ASP A 360 -52.17 -25.23 -64.29
C ASP A 360 -51.94 -24.95 -62.79
N ALA A 361 -52.68 -25.64 -61.91
CA ALA A 361 -52.50 -25.51 -60.46
C ALA A 361 -51.09 -25.93 -60.01
N GLU A 362 -50.56 -27.04 -60.50
CA GLU A 362 -49.21 -27.50 -60.14
C GLU A 362 -48.11 -26.61 -60.76
N LEU A 363 -48.29 -26.08 -61.97
CA LEU A 363 -47.35 -25.12 -62.58
C LEU A 363 -47.29 -23.80 -61.81
N ARG A 364 -48.45 -23.27 -61.36
CA ARG A 364 -48.51 -22.09 -60.48
C ARG A 364 -47.79 -22.33 -59.16
N LYS A 365 -48.07 -23.48 -58.53
CA LYS A 365 -47.43 -23.88 -57.27
C LYS A 365 -45.92 -24.06 -57.40
N ILE A 366 -45.43 -24.64 -58.50
CA ILE A 366 -43.99 -24.72 -58.80
C ILE A 366 -43.42 -23.30 -58.95
N GLY A 367 -44.10 -22.40 -59.67
CA GLY A 367 -43.69 -21.02 -59.84
C GLY A 367 -43.57 -20.26 -58.51
N GLU A 368 -44.57 -20.37 -57.64
CA GLU A 368 -44.56 -19.76 -56.30
C GLU A 368 -43.40 -20.28 -55.44
N LEU A 369 -43.14 -21.59 -55.47
CA LEU A 369 -42.04 -22.21 -54.74
C LEU A 369 -40.66 -21.80 -55.28
N GLU A 370 -40.51 -21.69 -56.60
CA GLU A 370 -39.26 -21.20 -57.21
C GLU A 370 -39.00 -19.74 -56.84
N GLU A 371 -40.04 -18.91 -56.84
CA GLU A 371 -39.94 -17.50 -56.46
C GLU A 371 -39.66 -17.34 -54.95
N GLU A 372 -40.25 -18.16 -54.08
CA GLU A 372 -39.93 -18.19 -52.64
C GLU A 372 -38.48 -18.64 -52.40
N ARG A 373 -38.00 -19.63 -53.16
CA ARG A 373 -36.62 -20.10 -53.11
C ARG A 373 -35.64 -19.02 -53.57
N GLU A 374 -35.90 -18.36 -54.70
CA GLU A 374 -35.06 -17.27 -55.22
C GLU A 374 -35.03 -16.08 -54.25
N ARG A 375 -36.17 -15.69 -53.68
CA ARG A 375 -36.24 -14.66 -52.63
C ARG A 375 -35.41 -15.04 -51.40
N SER A 376 -35.46 -16.31 -51.00
CA SER A 376 -34.68 -16.82 -49.86
C SER A 376 -33.17 -16.82 -50.15
N ILE A 377 -32.75 -17.20 -51.36
CA ILE A 377 -31.35 -17.16 -51.79
C ILE A 377 -30.85 -15.71 -51.86
N GLY A 378 -31.62 -14.80 -52.47
CA GLY A 378 -31.26 -13.38 -52.52
C GLY A 378 -31.13 -12.75 -51.13
N ALA A 379 -31.97 -13.16 -50.16
CA ALA A 379 -31.84 -12.73 -48.77
C ALA A 379 -30.55 -13.27 -48.12
N ILE A 380 -30.20 -14.54 -48.36
CA ILE A 380 -28.93 -15.14 -47.88
C ILE A 380 -27.72 -14.41 -48.47
N GLU A 381 -27.72 -14.16 -49.78
CA GLU A 381 -26.65 -13.45 -50.49
C GLU A 381 -26.45 -12.04 -49.92
N SER A 382 -27.55 -11.32 -49.69
CA SER A 382 -27.50 -9.99 -49.09
C SER A 382 -26.97 -10.00 -47.65
N LEU A 383 -27.43 -10.91 -46.80
CA LEU A 383 -27.03 -10.98 -45.38
C LEU A 383 -25.56 -11.37 -45.20
N LEU A 384 -25.04 -12.22 -46.09
CA LEU A 384 -23.65 -12.67 -46.05
C LEU A 384 -22.73 -11.82 -46.95
N SER A 385 -23.24 -10.74 -47.56
CA SER A 385 -22.51 -9.90 -48.52
C SER A 385 -21.81 -10.71 -49.61
N MET A 386 -22.48 -11.74 -50.13
CA MET A 386 -21.98 -12.61 -51.18
C MET A 386 -22.44 -12.13 -52.55
N GLY A 387 -21.62 -12.35 -53.58
CA GLY A 387 -22.07 -12.26 -54.97
C GLY A 387 -23.01 -13.42 -55.34
N SER A 388 -23.64 -13.33 -56.51
CA SER A 388 -24.55 -14.38 -57.00
C SER A 388 -23.83 -15.72 -57.11
N ILE A 389 -24.29 -16.70 -56.36
CA ILE A 389 -23.68 -18.04 -56.28
C ILE A 389 -24.71 -19.13 -56.57
N GLU A 390 -24.23 -20.31 -56.92
CA GLU A 390 -25.10 -21.46 -57.16
C GLU A 390 -25.92 -21.81 -55.91
N GLN A 391 -27.17 -22.26 -56.14
CA GLN A 391 -28.18 -22.46 -55.12
C GLN A 391 -27.69 -23.33 -53.94
N GLU A 392 -27.05 -24.45 -54.24
CA GLU A 392 -26.56 -25.38 -53.22
C GLU A 392 -25.38 -24.78 -52.43
N GLN A 393 -24.54 -23.99 -53.10
CA GLN A 393 -23.42 -23.30 -52.45
C GLN A 393 -23.93 -22.20 -51.51
N ALA A 394 -25.02 -21.50 -51.87
CA ALA A 394 -25.65 -20.50 -51.01
C ALA A 394 -26.15 -21.11 -49.69
N PHE A 395 -26.80 -22.28 -49.75
CA PHE A 395 -27.29 -22.95 -48.54
C PHE A 395 -26.16 -23.49 -47.65
N VAL A 396 -25.14 -24.14 -48.24
CA VAL A 396 -23.99 -24.67 -47.50
C VAL A 396 -23.21 -23.55 -46.79
N ARG A 397 -23.01 -22.41 -47.45
CA ARG A 397 -22.36 -21.25 -46.84
C ARG A 397 -23.19 -20.63 -45.73
N ALA A 398 -24.50 -20.51 -45.91
CA ALA A 398 -25.40 -20.06 -44.85
C ALA A 398 -25.33 -20.96 -43.61
N GLU A 399 -25.27 -22.28 -43.78
CA GLU A 399 -25.10 -23.21 -42.65
C GLU A 399 -23.76 -23.05 -41.94
N GLY A 400 -22.68 -22.90 -42.70
CA GLY A 400 -21.36 -22.62 -42.15
C GLY A 400 -21.34 -21.34 -41.32
N ALA A 401 -21.89 -20.26 -41.88
CA ALA A 401 -21.98 -18.96 -41.22
C ALA A 401 -22.88 -19.00 -39.97
N ILE A 402 -24.03 -19.67 -40.03
CA ILE A 402 -24.92 -19.85 -38.86
C ILE A 402 -24.16 -20.56 -37.74
N LYS A 403 -23.48 -21.67 -38.04
CA LYS A 403 -22.75 -22.46 -37.03
C LYS A 403 -21.61 -21.67 -36.39
N GLU A 404 -20.90 -20.88 -37.18
CA GLU A 404 -19.83 -20.00 -36.69
C GLU A 404 -20.39 -18.88 -35.81
N GLN A 405 -21.46 -18.21 -36.24
CA GLN A 405 -22.12 -17.14 -35.48
C GLN A 405 -22.78 -17.66 -34.20
N GLU A 406 -23.37 -18.85 -34.20
CA GLU A 406 -23.91 -19.50 -32.99
C GLU A 406 -22.83 -19.83 -31.97
N SER A 407 -21.62 -20.16 -32.40
CA SER A 407 -20.50 -20.46 -31.50
C SER A 407 -19.89 -19.23 -30.83
N THR A 408 -20.16 -18.04 -31.37
CA THR A 408 -19.60 -16.75 -30.89
C THR A 408 -20.58 -15.94 -30.05
N ILE A 409 -21.89 -16.19 -30.16
CA ILE A 409 -22.91 -15.54 -29.33
C ILE A 409 -22.97 -16.23 -27.96
N THR A 410 -22.55 -15.52 -26.91
CA THR A 410 -22.38 -16.07 -25.55
C THR A 410 -23.35 -15.49 -24.51
N LYS A 411 -24.13 -14.46 -24.86
CA LYS A 411 -25.07 -13.79 -23.95
C LYS A 411 -26.52 -13.94 -24.41
N ASP A 412 -27.42 -14.16 -23.45
CA ASP A 412 -28.87 -14.14 -23.63
C ASP A 412 -29.36 -12.69 -23.78
N VAL A 413 -29.24 -12.14 -24.99
CA VAL A 413 -29.71 -10.79 -25.30
C VAL A 413 -31.24 -10.79 -25.39
N HIS A 414 -31.90 -10.09 -24.46
CA HIS A 414 -33.36 -9.95 -24.41
C HIS A 414 -33.88 -8.67 -25.11
N ARG A 415 -32.96 -7.85 -25.65
CA ARG A 415 -33.27 -6.59 -26.33
C ARG A 415 -33.45 -6.83 -27.84
N GLU A 416 -34.52 -6.30 -28.41
CA GLU A 416 -34.72 -6.32 -29.86
C GLU A 416 -33.85 -5.26 -30.54
N TYR A 417 -33.36 -5.57 -31.75
CA TYR A 417 -32.57 -4.63 -32.52
C TYR A 417 -33.44 -3.54 -33.15
N ASP A 418 -33.15 -2.27 -32.82
CA ASP A 418 -33.69 -1.09 -33.48
C ASP A 418 -32.57 -0.26 -34.14
N GLU A 419 -32.64 -0.09 -35.46
CA GLU A 419 -31.65 0.65 -36.26
C GLU A 419 -31.58 2.14 -35.88
N THR A 420 -32.71 2.74 -35.49
CA THR A 420 -32.79 4.15 -35.10
C THR A 420 -32.14 4.37 -33.74
N GLU A 421 -32.40 3.47 -32.79
CA GLU A 421 -31.77 3.46 -31.47
C GLU A 421 -30.26 3.25 -31.58
N TYR A 422 -29.83 2.24 -32.35
CA TYR A 422 -28.42 1.98 -32.62
C TYR A 422 -27.70 3.18 -33.23
N SER A 423 -28.33 3.83 -34.21
CA SER A 423 -27.77 5.02 -34.86
C SER A 423 -27.69 6.21 -33.90
N MET A 424 -28.66 6.40 -33.02
CA MET A 424 -28.65 7.46 -32.00
C MET A 424 -27.55 7.21 -30.96
N VAL A 425 -27.45 6.01 -30.39
CA VAL A 425 -26.40 5.65 -29.41
C VAL A 425 -25.02 5.86 -30.02
N LYS A 426 -24.79 5.38 -31.25
CA LYS A 426 -23.52 5.56 -31.95
C LYS A 426 -23.18 7.03 -32.18
N LYS A 427 -24.17 7.85 -32.55
CA LYS A 427 -23.99 9.30 -32.74
C LYS A 427 -23.63 9.98 -31.41
N ASN A 428 -24.39 9.72 -30.35
CA ASN A 428 -24.17 10.29 -29.03
C ASN A 428 -22.79 9.89 -28.48
N LEU A 429 -22.36 8.65 -28.72
CA LEU A 429 -21.05 8.16 -28.31
C LEU A 429 -19.91 8.95 -28.97
N ILE A 430 -20.03 9.27 -30.26
CA ILE A 430 -19.06 10.12 -30.98
C ILE A 430 -19.07 11.55 -30.42
N GLU A 431 -20.24 12.12 -30.16
CA GLU A 431 -20.37 13.48 -29.61
C GLU A 431 -19.74 13.58 -28.20
N ILE A 432 -20.05 12.62 -27.31
CA ILE A 432 -19.46 12.56 -25.97
C ILE A 432 -17.96 12.30 -26.04
N GLU A 433 -17.48 11.44 -26.93
CA GLU A 433 -16.04 11.17 -27.10
C GLU A 433 -15.29 12.44 -27.52
N GLN A 434 -15.84 13.21 -28.46
CA GLN A 434 -15.27 14.48 -28.91
C GLN A 434 -15.25 15.53 -27.79
N GLU A 435 -16.36 15.67 -27.05
CA GLU A 435 -16.44 16.60 -25.92
C GLU A 435 -15.46 16.20 -24.82
N LEU A 436 -15.41 14.91 -24.47
CA LEU A 436 -14.50 14.37 -23.46
C LEU A 436 -13.04 14.64 -23.82
N GLU A 437 -12.66 14.44 -25.08
CA GLU A 437 -11.30 14.71 -25.56
C GLU A 437 -10.97 16.20 -25.52
N GLN A 438 -11.92 17.06 -25.89
CA GLN A 438 -11.75 18.51 -25.79
C GLN A 438 -11.53 18.95 -24.34
N VAL A 439 -12.40 18.55 -23.41
CA VAL A 439 -12.27 18.95 -22.00
C VAL A 439 -11.00 18.37 -21.37
N LYS A 440 -10.61 17.14 -21.73
CA LYS A 440 -9.32 16.56 -21.31
C LYS A 440 -8.15 17.41 -21.78
N LYS A 441 -8.14 17.85 -23.04
CA LYS A 441 -7.09 18.70 -23.61
C LYS A 441 -7.02 20.06 -22.90
N GLU A 442 -8.17 20.67 -22.61
CA GLU A 442 -8.26 21.92 -21.84
C GLU A 442 -7.76 21.75 -20.39
N ASN A 443 -7.79 20.53 -19.85
CA ASN A 443 -7.32 20.20 -18.50
C ASN A 443 -5.90 19.60 -18.45
N GLU A 444 -5.24 19.39 -19.59
CA GLU A 444 -3.95 18.68 -19.62
C GLU A 444 -2.84 19.46 -18.89
N ASN A 445 -2.79 20.78 -19.05
CA ASN A 445 -1.85 21.64 -18.33
C ASN A 445 -2.00 21.51 -16.80
N HIS A 446 -3.23 21.39 -16.31
CA HIS A 446 -3.50 21.17 -14.88
C HIS A 446 -2.95 19.82 -14.43
N LYS A 447 -3.25 18.75 -15.19
CA LYS A 447 -2.72 17.40 -14.91
C LYS A 447 -1.20 17.33 -14.94
N GLU A 448 -0.55 18.01 -15.87
CA GLU A 448 0.91 18.07 -15.93
C GLU A 448 1.49 18.72 -14.68
N LYS A 449 0.88 19.80 -14.21
CA LYS A 449 1.29 20.47 -12.96
C LYS A 449 1.08 19.59 -11.73
N LEU A 450 -0.04 18.89 -11.64
CA LEU A 450 -0.27 17.91 -10.58
C LEU A 450 0.78 16.78 -10.58
N ARG A 451 1.12 16.24 -11.76
CA ARG A 451 2.21 15.24 -11.91
C ARG A 451 3.57 15.81 -11.51
N GLU A 452 3.85 17.08 -11.79
CA GLU A 452 5.07 17.76 -11.37
C GLU A 452 5.17 17.83 -9.84
N PHE A 453 4.09 18.23 -9.16
CA PHE A 453 4.04 18.25 -7.70
C PHE A 453 4.18 16.85 -7.11
N ASP A 454 3.53 15.83 -7.68
CA ASP A 454 3.69 14.45 -7.21
C ASP A 454 5.14 13.97 -7.28
N ARG A 455 5.87 14.29 -8.35
CA ARG A 455 7.31 13.96 -8.46
C ARG A 455 8.13 14.61 -7.35
N HIS A 456 7.83 15.85 -6.98
CA HIS A 456 8.53 16.53 -5.88
C HIS A 456 8.17 15.92 -4.51
N LEU A 457 6.91 15.54 -4.30
CA LEU A 457 6.46 14.89 -3.06
C LEU A 457 7.14 13.53 -2.83
N GLN A 458 7.45 12.77 -3.88
CA GLN A 458 8.14 11.48 -3.77
C GLN A 458 9.55 11.61 -3.16
N GLY A 459 10.17 12.79 -3.22
CA GLY A 459 11.46 13.07 -2.59
C GLY A 459 11.38 13.37 -1.09
N LEU A 460 10.17 13.53 -0.54
CA LEU A 460 9.95 13.88 0.86
C LEU A 460 9.73 12.63 1.73
N ARG A 461 10.35 12.61 2.91
CA ARG A 461 10.36 11.46 3.83
C ARG A 461 9.29 11.55 4.92
N PHE A 462 8.02 11.60 4.53
CA PHE A 462 6.89 11.71 5.47
C PHE A 462 6.95 10.70 6.63
N GLY A 463 7.30 9.44 6.34
CA GLY A 463 7.38 8.40 7.37
C GLY A 463 8.43 8.65 8.46
N GLU A 464 9.52 9.35 8.15
CA GLU A 464 10.59 9.65 9.12
C GLU A 464 10.17 10.76 10.09
N TYR A 465 9.42 11.76 9.63
CA TYR A 465 9.10 12.96 10.41
C TYR A 465 7.67 12.99 10.98
N LEU A 466 6.70 12.36 10.30
CA LEU A 466 5.31 12.26 10.77
C LEU A 466 4.98 10.89 11.37
N GLY A 467 5.87 9.90 11.25
CA GLY A 467 5.61 8.52 11.68
C GLY A 467 4.55 7.79 10.84
N ARG A 468 4.11 8.37 9.72
CA ARG A 468 3.15 7.80 8.78
C ARG A 468 3.56 8.07 7.32
N PRO A 469 3.23 7.18 6.38
CA PRO A 469 3.43 7.45 4.95
C PRO A 469 2.51 8.58 4.49
N ARG A 470 2.84 9.16 3.33
CA ARG A 470 2.00 10.16 2.65
C ARG A 470 0.58 9.63 2.44
N GLU A 471 -0.43 10.43 2.78
CA GLU A 471 -1.85 10.07 2.67
C GLU A 471 -2.46 10.44 1.31
N TYR A 472 -2.06 11.58 0.74
CA TYR A 472 -2.71 12.15 -0.44
C TYR A 472 -1.79 12.25 -1.66
N ASN A 473 -2.35 11.96 -2.82
CA ASN A 473 -1.72 12.22 -4.11
C ASN A 473 -2.42 13.41 -4.78
N PRO A 474 -1.70 14.37 -5.36
CA PRO A 474 -2.30 15.49 -6.06
C PRO A 474 -2.83 15.00 -7.41
N VAL A 475 -4.11 14.61 -7.46
CA VAL A 475 -4.83 14.14 -8.66
C VAL A 475 -6.02 15.03 -9.01
N SER A 476 -6.42 15.89 -8.08
CA SER A 476 -7.41 16.95 -8.25
C SER A 476 -7.03 18.18 -7.42
N VAL A 477 -7.76 19.27 -7.61
CA VAL A 477 -7.63 20.48 -6.76
C VAL A 477 -7.87 20.16 -5.28
N ASP A 478 -8.92 19.39 -4.96
CA ASP A 478 -9.24 19.01 -3.57
C ASP A 478 -8.08 18.23 -2.92
N SER A 479 -7.54 17.24 -3.63
CA SER A 479 -6.44 16.46 -3.08
C SER A 479 -5.14 17.27 -2.99
N LEU A 480 -4.95 18.26 -3.87
CA LEU A 480 -3.84 19.22 -3.79
C LEU A 480 -3.95 20.13 -2.56
N LEU A 481 -5.16 20.55 -2.17
CA LEU A 481 -5.40 21.29 -0.92
C LEU A 481 -5.05 20.45 0.31
N ARG A 482 -5.40 19.17 0.32
CA ARG A 482 -5.01 18.25 1.41
C ARG A 482 -3.51 18.01 1.46
N VAL A 483 -2.85 17.87 0.31
CA VAL A 483 -1.38 17.81 0.23
C VAL A 483 -0.75 19.09 0.81
N LYS A 484 -1.34 20.25 0.55
CA LYS A 484 -0.86 21.53 1.11
C LYS A 484 -0.94 21.51 2.64
N GLU A 485 -2.02 20.98 3.23
CA GLU A 485 -2.15 20.81 4.68
C GLU A 485 -1.10 19.82 5.23
N GLU A 486 -0.94 18.67 4.57
CA GLU A 486 0.05 17.64 4.94
C GLU A 486 1.49 18.18 4.89
N LEU A 487 1.81 19.03 3.91
CA LEU A 487 3.10 19.72 3.83
C LEU A 487 3.31 20.72 4.97
N HIS A 488 2.26 21.43 5.41
CA HIS A 488 2.36 22.30 6.59
C HIS A 488 2.66 21.46 7.83
N GLU A 489 1.93 20.36 8.05
CA GLU A 489 2.19 19.45 9.17
C GLU A 489 3.62 18.93 9.14
N PHE A 490 4.11 18.51 7.98
CA PHE A 490 5.49 18.04 7.78
C PHE A 490 6.54 19.09 8.14
N ILE A 491 6.36 20.33 7.66
CA ILE A 491 7.25 21.46 7.95
C ILE A 491 7.25 21.76 9.44
N THR A 492 6.05 21.87 10.03
CA THR A 492 5.88 22.17 11.46
C THR A 492 6.49 21.09 12.33
N ALA A 493 6.34 19.80 12.00
CA ALA A 493 6.95 18.71 12.76
C ALA A 493 8.49 18.83 12.84
N ILE A 494 9.15 19.14 11.72
CA ILE A 494 10.61 19.32 11.69
C ILE A 494 11.02 20.56 12.51
N GLU A 495 10.33 21.68 12.32
CA GLU A 495 10.65 22.93 13.01
C GLU A 495 10.40 22.86 14.52
N ASP A 496 9.29 22.26 14.94
CA ASP A 496 8.92 22.14 16.35
C ASP A 496 9.83 21.17 17.10
N GLU A 497 10.22 20.05 16.49
CA GLU A 497 11.19 19.11 17.09
C GLU A 497 12.55 19.80 17.28
N ALA A 498 13.04 20.49 16.23
CA ALA A 498 14.28 21.25 16.29
C ALA A 498 14.23 22.37 17.33
N ALA A 499 13.13 23.12 17.41
CA ALA A 499 12.93 24.20 18.37
C ALA A 499 12.85 23.68 19.81
N SER A 500 12.16 22.55 20.02
CA SER A 500 12.03 21.90 21.34
C SER A 500 13.38 21.39 21.83
N CYS A 501 14.15 20.71 20.97
CA CYS A 501 15.50 20.26 21.29
C CYS A 501 16.42 21.44 21.60
N ARG A 502 16.36 22.52 20.80
CA ARG A 502 17.17 23.73 21.04
C ARG A 502 16.87 24.36 22.41
N LYS A 503 15.59 24.48 22.78
CA LYS A 503 15.19 24.99 24.10
C LYS A 503 15.67 24.09 25.23
N ALA A 504 15.54 22.78 25.08
CA ALA A 504 16.02 21.83 26.07
C ALA A 504 17.55 21.94 26.26
N ILE A 505 18.30 22.05 25.17
CA ILE A 505 19.76 22.21 25.22
C ILE A 505 20.16 23.51 25.94
N ASP A 506 19.47 24.63 25.70
CA ASP A 506 19.72 25.90 26.39
C ASP A 506 19.45 25.82 27.91
N ILE A 507 18.40 25.10 28.31
CA ILE A 507 18.12 24.81 29.73
C ILE A 507 19.27 24.00 30.34
N PHE A 508 19.69 22.92 29.66
CA PHE A 508 20.80 22.09 30.11
C PHE A 508 22.13 22.84 30.16
N GLU A 509 22.38 23.75 29.21
CA GLU A 509 23.59 24.58 29.21
C GLU A 509 23.58 25.55 30.40
N THR A 510 22.41 26.10 30.73
CA THR A 510 22.23 26.94 31.92
C THR A 510 22.49 26.14 33.20
N LEU A 511 21.92 24.94 33.32
CA LEU A 511 22.16 24.03 34.45
C LEU A 511 23.64 23.68 34.60
N ALA A 512 24.32 23.33 33.50
CA ALA A 512 25.76 23.03 33.51
C ALA A 512 26.58 24.23 34.02
N ARG A 513 26.26 25.45 33.55
CA ARG A 513 26.94 26.68 34.01
C ARG A 513 26.66 26.97 35.48
N GLU A 514 25.47 26.68 35.98
CA GLU A 514 25.12 26.84 37.40
C GLU A 514 25.91 25.87 38.28
N GLU A 515 26.00 24.60 37.90
CA GLU A 515 26.79 23.57 38.60
C GLU A 515 28.28 23.96 38.65
N GLN A 516 28.87 24.34 37.51
CA GLN A 516 30.26 24.80 37.46
C GLN A 516 30.51 26.04 38.32
N LYS A 517 29.57 27.00 38.35
CA LYS A 517 29.67 28.20 39.19
C LYS A 517 29.63 27.87 40.67
N LYS A 518 28.81 26.90 41.11
CA LYS A 518 28.79 26.47 42.51
C LYS A 518 30.17 25.99 42.93
N VAL A 519 30.77 25.10 42.14
CA VAL A 519 32.09 24.54 42.43
C VAL A 519 33.20 25.58 42.34
N ALA A 520 33.17 26.47 41.34
CA ALA A 520 34.14 27.56 41.22
C ALA A 520 34.12 28.51 42.43
N ARG A 521 32.95 28.73 43.04
CA ARG A 521 32.85 29.50 44.30
C ARG A 521 33.48 28.75 45.49
N LEU A 522 33.36 27.43 45.52
CA LEU A 522 33.93 26.59 46.58
C LEU A 522 35.46 26.47 46.49
N LEU A 523 36.02 26.70 45.30
CA LEU A 523 37.46 26.54 44.99
C LEU A 523 38.14 27.85 44.53
N SER A 524 37.53 29.02 44.77
CA SER A 524 38.15 30.33 44.50
C SER A 524 39.41 30.61 45.36
N GLU A 525 40.03 31.78 45.20
CA GLU A 525 41.28 32.12 45.90
C GLU A 525 41.13 32.10 47.43
N ASN A 526 42.14 31.55 48.13
CA ASN A 526 42.20 31.34 49.59
C ASN A 526 41.06 30.48 50.16
N THR A 527 40.74 29.40 49.46
CA THR A 527 39.74 28.44 49.92
C THR A 527 40.28 27.48 50.96
N ARG A 528 39.34 26.92 51.73
CA ARG A 528 39.59 25.87 52.70
C ARG A 528 40.35 24.67 52.11
N ALA A 529 40.09 24.32 50.84
CA ALA A 529 40.82 23.28 50.13
C ALA A 529 42.31 23.62 49.99
N SER A 530 42.63 24.89 49.70
CA SER A 530 44.01 25.37 49.59
C SER A 530 44.75 25.33 50.94
N GLU A 531 44.08 25.72 52.03
CA GLU A 531 44.63 25.63 53.39
C GLU A 531 44.97 24.18 53.77
N ILE A 532 44.00 23.27 53.62
CA ILE A 532 44.18 21.85 53.94
C ILE A 532 45.30 21.27 53.07
N PHE A 533 45.33 21.60 51.78
CA PHE A 533 46.35 21.12 50.86
C PHE A 533 47.75 21.63 51.21
N SER A 534 47.86 22.89 51.63
CA SER A 534 49.13 23.45 52.08
C SER A 534 49.63 22.75 53.33
N ASP A 535 48.75 22.52 54.30
CA ASP A 535 49.12 21.85 55.54
C ASP A 535 49.60 20.41 55.30
N ILE A 536 48.84 19.62 54.53
CA ILE A 536 49.21 18.21 54.28
C ILE A 536 50.42 18.06 53.35
N THR A 537 50.81 19.11 52.63
CA THR A 537 52.01 19.14 51.79
C THR A 537 53.18 19.90 52.42
N ALA A 538 53.07 20.24 53.71
CA ALA A 538 54.08 20.98 54.47
C ALA A 538 54.49 22.31 53.78
N GLY A 539 53.52 23.05 53.25
CA GLY A 539 53.71 24.35 52.61
C GLY A 539 54.15 24.31 51.15
N ARG A 540 54.51 23.13 50.60
CA ARG A 540 55.04 23.02 49.22
C ARG A 540 54.06 23.55 48.17
N TYR A 541 52.78 23.34 48.37
CA TYR A 541 51.71 23.85 47.52
C TYR A 541 50.81 24.76 48.35
N VAL A 542 50.60 25.98 47.91
CA VAL A 542 49.91 27.02 48.69
C VAL A 542 48.49 27.29 48.22
N ARG A 543 48.16 26.86 46.99
CA ARG A 543 46.85 27.16 46.39
C ARG A 543 46.40 26.07 45.42
N ILE A 544 45.13 25.75 45.46
CA ILE A 544 44.40 25.02 44.42
C ILE A 544 43.54 26.06 43.68
N THR A 545 43.57 26.04 42.36
CA THR A 545 42.74 26.92 41.53
C THR A 545 41.86 26.08 40.61
N TYR A 546 40.62 26.54 40.41
CA TYR A 546 39.69 25.96 39.47
C TYR A 546 39.14 27.02 38.52
N ASP A 547 39.34 26.82 37.22
CA ASP A 547 38.77 27.65 36.16
C ASP A 547 38.01 26.78 35.15
N PRO A 548 36.67 26.81 35.15
CA PRO A 548 35.88 25.99 34.23
C PRO A 548 36.01 26.42 32.77
N THR A 549 36.61 27.58 32.48
CA THR A 549 36.80 28.10 31.11
C THR A 549 38.07 27.59 30.43
N GLU A 550 39.01 27.03 31.19
CA GLU A 550 40.25 26.47 30.66
C GLU A 550 40.12 24.97 30.35
N THR A 551 40.91 24.48 29.39
CA THR A 551 41.02 23.04 29.10
C THR A 551 41.57 22.23 30.27
N GLU A 552 42.40 22.85 31.10
CA GLU A 552 42.95 22.23 32.31
C GLU A 552 42.33 22.91 33.52
N LYS A 553 41.09 22.53 33.81
CA LYS A 553 40.22 23.24 34.76
C LYS A 553 40.79 23.34 36.16
N LEU A 554 41.69 22.43 36.58
CA LEU A 554 42.28 22.43 37.91
C LEU A 554 43.80 22.57 37.84
N LYS A 555 44.33 23.49 38.65
CA LYS A 555 45.78 23.74 38.77
C LYS A 555 46.16 23.90 40.23
N VAL A 556 47.45 23.76 40.51
CA VAL A 556 48.03 24.04 41.83
C VAL A 556 49.17 25.03 41.74
N VAL A 557 49.30 25.88 42.75
CA VAL A 557 50.38 26.87 42.85
C VAL A 557 51.32 26.45 43.98
N LYS A 558 52.62 26.41 43.69
CA LYS A 558 53.68 26.16 44.67
C LYS A 558 53.99 27.39 45.50
N GLU A 559 54.72 27.19 46.60
CA GLU A 559 55.25 28.28 47.44
C GLU A 559 56.07 29.32 46.65
N ASP A 560 56.81 28.88 45.63
CA ASP A 560 57.62 29.75 44.76
C ASP A 560 56.80 30.51 43.70
N GLY A 561 55.47 30.34 43.68
CA GLY A 561 54.55 30.93 42.71
C GLY A 561 54.42 30.15 41.40
N THR A 562 55.11 29.01 41.24
CA THR A 562 55.00 28.17 40.04
C THR A 562 53.62 27.50 39.98
N GLU A 563 52.91 27.68 38.87
CA GLU A 563 51.67 26.94 38.60
C GLU A 563 51.95 25.61 37.90
N LEU A 564 51.28 24.55 38.34
CA LEU A 564 51.35 23.22 37.75
C LEU A 564 49.95 22.68 37.46
N ASN A 565 49.79 22.01 36.33
CA ASN A 565 48.67 21.11 36.07
C ASN A 565 48.74 19.88 36.99
N VAL A 566 47.59 19.38 37.41
CA VAL A 566 47.37 18.07 38.06
C VAL A 566 48.18 16.94 37.43
N LEU A 567 48.26 16.84 36.09
CA LEU A 567 49.02 15.80 35.40
C LEU A 567 50.52 15.83 35.73
N GLY A 568 51.06 17.00 36.08
CA GLY A 568 52.46 17.18 36.50
C GLY A 568 52.73 16.82 37.96
N LEU A 569 51.71 16.43 38.74
CA LEU A 569 51.85 16.08 40.15
C LEU A 569 52.22 14.61 40.34
N SER A 570 53.01 14.33 41.39
CA SER A 570 53.25 12.94 41.82
C SER A 570 51.94 12.31 42.29
N ARG A 571 51.79 10.98 42.16
CA ARG A 571 50.59 10.25 42.60
C ARG A 571 50.15 10.61 44.02
N GLY A 572 51.06 10.53 45.00
CA GLY A 572 50.73 10.90 46.38
C GLY A 572 50.39 12.39 46.57
N THR A 573 50.80 13.29 45.67
CA THR A 573 50.38 14.70 45.70
C THR A 573 48.97 14.86 45.13
N LYS A 574 48.61 14.09 44.11
CA LYS A 574 47.23 14.04 43.59
C LYS A 574 46.28 13.52 44.68
N ASP A 575 46.68 12.49 45.43
CA ASP A 575 45.89 11.94 46.54
C ASP A 575 45.67 12.96 47.66
N GLN A 576 46.72 13.72 48.01
CA GLN A 576 46.63 14.83 48.96
C GLN A 576 45.69 15.93 48.46
N MET A 577 45.79 16.32 47.19
CA MET A 577 44.93 17.33 46.59
C MET A 577 43.45 16.89 46.60
N TYR A 578 43.18 15.66 46.20
CA TYR A 578 41.83 15.07 46.24
C TYR A 578 41.26 15.10 47.66
N LEU A 579 42.03 14.64 48.65
CA LEU A 579 41.63 14.65 50.05
C LEU A 579 41.29 16.08 50.50
N ALA A 580 42.15 17.05 50.19
CA ALA A 580 41.95 18.44 50.58
C ALA A 580 40.67 19.04 49.97
N ILE A 581 40.41 18.77 48.68
CA ILE A 581 39.18 19.19 48.00
C ILE A 581 37.96 18.55 48.65
N ARG A 582 37.97 17.22 48.88
CA ARG A 582 36.84 16.51 49.49
C ARG A 582 36.52 17.01 50.90
N LEU A 583 37.52 17.18 51.74
CA LEU A 583 37.34 17.70 53.10
C LEU A 583 36.74 19.12 53.08
N ALA A 584 37.25 19.99 52.21
CA ALA A 584 36.76 21.36 52.09
C ALA A 584 35.34 21.45 51.50
N LEU A 585 35.02 20.63 50.50
CA LEU A 585 33.69 20.58 49.91
C LEU A 585 32.65 20.11 50.93
N ALA A 586 32.97 19.09 51.72
CA ALA A 586 32.09 18.60 52.78
C ALA A 586 31.85 19.66 53.87
N GLU A 587 32.91 20.36 54.33
CA GLU A 587 32.79 21.49 55.27
C GLU A 587 31.91 22.61 54.69
N SER A 588 32.01 22.90 53.41
CA SER A 588 31.22 23.97 52.79
C SER A 588 29.76 23.59 52.54
N ILE A 589 29.48 22.34 52.18
CA ILE A 589 28.12 21.89 51.83
C ILE A 589 27.27 21.73 53.09
N LEU A 590 27.86 21.29 54.19
CA LEU A 590 27.19 21.26 55.50
C LEU A 590 27.10 22.64 56.17
N GLN A 591 27.58 23.72 55.56
CA GLN A 591 27.39 25.12 56.01
C GLN A 591 27.67 25.37 57.51
N GLY A 592 28.67 24.68 58.08
CA GLY A 592 29.03 24.78 59.50
C GLY A 592 28.46 23.68 60.41
N GLU A 593 27.71 22.75 59.86
CA GLU A 593 27.28 21.49 60.47
C GLU A 593 28.35 20.41 60.29
N SER A 594 28.30 19.34 61.09
CA SER A 594 29.27 18.24 61.00
C SER A 594 28.60 16.90 60.77
N GLY A 595 29.17 16.11 59.86
CA GLY A 595 28.71 14.77 59.53
C GLY A 595 29.76 13.70 59.87
N PHE A 596 29.75 12.61 59.11
CA PHE A 596 30.78 11.59 59.16
C PHE A 596 31.46 11.38 57.81
N PHE A 597 32.73 10.99 57.82
CA PHE A 597 33.44 10.48 56.64
C PHE A 597 33.66 8.98 56.75
N ILE A 598 33.57 8.29 55.61
CA ILE A 598 33.99 6.90 55.44
C ILE A 598 35.22 6.88 54.52
N PHE A 599 36.36 6.45 55.04
CA PHE A 599 37.60 6.32 54.28
C PHE A 599 37.88 4.85 53.99
N ASP A 600 38.12 4.50 52.72
CA ASP A 600 38.51 3.14 52.28
C ASP A 600 39.96 3.14 51.77
N ASP A 601 40.90 2.81 52.67
CA ASP A 601 42.35 2.77 52.41
C ASP A 601 42.91 4.03 51.68
N PRO A 602 42.53 5.26 52.06
CA PRO A 602 42.82 6.49 51.30
C PRO A 602 44.30 6.84 51.17
N PHE A 603 45.17 6.27 52.01
CA PHE A 603 46.59 6.63 52.11
C PHE A 603 47.53 5.55 51.58
N LEU A 604 47.05 4.66 50.71
CA LEU A 604 47.84 3.52 50.22
C LEU A 604 49.13 3.95 49.49
N ALA A 605 49.08 5.06 48.73
CA ALA A 605 50.24 5.55 47.97
C ALA A 605 51.05 6.64 48.70
N SER A 606 50.70 6.96 49.95
CA SER A 606 51.42 7.94 50.77
C SER A 606 52.64 7.32 51.44
N ASP A 607 53.77 8.01 51.35
CA ASP A 607 54.93 7.74 52.21
C ASP A 607 54.63 8.07 53.68
N LEU A 608 55.53 7.69 54.59
CA LEU A 608 55.34 7.84 56.04
C LEU A 608 55.07 9.29 56.45
N ASP A 609 55.81 10.24 55.88
CA ASP A 609 55.70 11.66 56.23
C ASP A 609 54.39 12.26 55.70
N ARG A 610 54.01 11.95 54.46
CA ARG A 610 52.72 12.39 53.89
C ARG A 610 51.53 11.81 54.64
N ARG A 611 51.57 10.52 54.95
CA ARG A 611 50.51 9.86 55.72
C ARG A 611 50.37 10.47 57.11
N SER A 612 51.50 10.78 57.74
CA SER A 612 51.53 11.47 59.03
C SER A 612 50.73 12.78 58.98
N MET A 613 51.00 13.62 57.98
CA MET A 613 50.31 14.91 57.79
C MET A 613 48.82 14.75 57.43
N GLN A 614 48.48 13.75 56.62
CA GLN A 614 47.08 13.47 56.27
C GLN A 614 46.27 12.98 57.49
N ILE A 615 46.85 12.14 58.35
CA ILE A 615 46.22 11.73 59.62
C ILE A 615 45.99 12.94 60.53
N GLU A 616 46.93 13.87 60.61
CA GLU A 616 46.75 15.12 61.38
C GLU A 616 45.64 16.01 60.81
N ALA A 617 45.45 16.03 59.49
CA ALA A 617 44.31 16.70 58.88
C ALA A 617 42.98 16.03 59.27
N LEU A 618 42.91 14.69 59.24
CA LEU A 618 41.73 13.95 59.71
C LEU A 618 41.42 14.25 61.19
N GLN A 619 42.43 14.31 62.05
CA GLN A 619 42.25 14.66 63.46
C GLN A 619 41.72 16.08 63.66
N ARG A 620 42.10 17.02 62.79
CA ARG A 620 41.55 18.39 62.81
C ARG A 620 40.07 18.39 62.43
N MET A 621 39.65 17.58 61.46
CA MET A 621 38.22 17.40 61.15
C MET A 621 37.47 16.87 62.37
N VAL A 622 38.02 15.86 63.06
CA VAL A 622 37.43 15.32 64.30
C VAL A 622 37.28 16.39 65.38
N LYS A 623 38.30 17.23 65.58
CA LYS A 623 38.23 18.36 66.52
C LYS A 623 37.16 19.38 66.14
N ASN A 624 36.87 19.52 64.85
CA ASN A 624 35.80 20.36 64.32
C ASN A 624 34.41 19.68 64.37
N GLY A 625 34.29 18.53 65.04
CA GLY A 625 33.01 17.85 65.28
C GLY A 625 32.66 16.77 64.26
N TRP A 626 33.49 16.53 63.24
CA TRP A 626 33.28 15.46 62.28
C TRP A 626 33.56 14.09 62.89
N GLN A 627 32.83 13.08 62.44
CA GLN A 627 33.15 11.69 62.72
C GLN A 627 33.95 11.10 61.57
N ILE A 628 34.88 10.20 61.87
CA ILE A 628 35.67 9.49 60.85
C ILE A 628 35.57 7.99 61.09
N VAL A 629 35.15 7.25 60.05
CA VAL A 629 35.18 5.80 59.99
C VAL A 629 36.23 5.40 58.95
N TYR A 630 37.34 4.84 59.39
CA TYR A 630 38.51 4.55 58.56
C TYR A 630 38.69 3.04 58.39
N PHE A 631 38.52 2.54 57.17
CA PHE A 631 38.77 1.15 56.81
C PHE A 631 40.19 0.97 56.29
N THR A 632 40.89 -0.07 56.74
CA THR A 632 42.20 -0.40 56.19
C THR A 632 42.56 -1.87 56.18
N ALA A 633 43.24 -2.30 55.11
CA ALA A 633 43.90 -3.60 55.03
C ALA A 633 45.32 -3.63 55.63
N ASN A 634 45.90 -2.48 55.95
CA ASN A 634 47.28 -2.38 56.40
C ASN A 634 47.36 -2.24 57.92
N LYS A 635 47.84 -3.29 58.59
CA LYS A 635 47.97 -3.30 60.06
C LYS A 635 48.88 -2.18 60.57
N ASN A 636 49.94 -1.82 59.83
CA ASN A 636 50.84 -0.75 60.25
C ASN A 636 50.13 0.61 60.26
N VAL A 637 49.20 0.83 59.33
CA VAL A 637 48.37 2.05 59.30
C VAL A 637 47.39 2.05 60.47
N ALA A 638 46.77 0.91 60.78
CA ALA A 638 45.87 0.78 61.93
C ALA A 638 46.59 1.07 63.27
N GLU A 639 47.80 0.53 63.46
CA GLU A 639 48.63 0.79 64.64
C GLU A 639 49.08 2.27 64.72
N GLU A 640 49.44 2.87 63.57
CA GLU A 640 49.79 4.28 63.51
C GLU A 640 48.60 5.18 63.87
N LEU A 641 47.42 4.90 63.32
CA LEU A 641 46.18 5.58 63.66
C LEU A 641 45.89 5.46 65.15
N LYS A 642 45.95 4.25 65.72
CA LYS A 642 45.77 4.02 67.15
C LYS A 642 46.72 4.85 68.00
N SER A 643 48.00 4.86 67.65
CA SER A 643 49.04 5.63 68.34
C SER A 643 48.77 7.13 68.31
N LYS A 644 48.32 7.64 67.16
CA LYS A 644 48.12 9.09 66.96
C LYS A 644 46.78 9.60 67.46
N THR A 645 45.69 8.88 67.23
CA THR A 645 44.33 9.30 67.56
C THR A 645 43.95 8.90 68.99
N GLY A 646 44.58 7.87 69.56
CA GLY A 646 44.23 7.31 70.86
C GLY A 646 43.01 6.38 70.84
N HIS A 647 42.39 6.17 69.68
CA HIS A 647 41.26 5.27 69.50
C HIS A 647 41.74 3.88 69.07
N ASP A 648 41.19 2.83 69.69
CA ASP A 648 41.51 1.46 69.28
C ASP A 648 40.86 1.12 67.92
N TYR A 649 41.40 0.14 67.22
CA TYR A 649 40.84 -0.34 65.95
C TYR A 649 40.05 -1.64 66.14
N LEU A 650 38.92 -1.76 65.45
CA LEU A 650 38.16 -2.99 65.36
C LEU A 650 38.80 -3.91 64.32
N THR A 651 38.86 -5.22 64.60
CA THR A 651 39.38 -6.21 63.66
C THR A 651 38.23 -6.99 63.05
N LEU A 652 38.09 -6.92 61.73
CA LEU A 652 37.15 -7.75 60.98
C LEU A 652 37.76 -9.15 60.76
N PRO A 653 36.97 -10.22 60.97
CA PRO A 653 37.40 -11.55 60.59
C PRO A 653 37.51 -11.68 59.07
N ALA A 654 38.25 -12.69 58.60
CA ALA A 654 38.16 -13.09 57.19
C ALA A 654 36.75 -13.60 56.91
N LEU A 655 36.19 -13.24 55.74
CA LEU A 655 34.92 -13.81 55.31
C LEU A 655 35.10 -15.30 54.97
N PRO A 656 34.07 -16.12 55.20
CA PRO A 656 34.10 -17.56 54.94
C PRO A 656 34.26 -17.92 53.46
#